data_AF-A0A948BDL4-F1
#
_entry.id   AF-A0A948BDL4-F1
#
_cell.length_a   1.000
_cell.length_b   1.000
_cell.length_c   1.000
_cell.angle_alpha   90.00
_cell.angle_beta   90.00
_cell.angle_gamma   90.00
#
_symmetry.space_group_name_H-M   'P 1'
#
loop_
_entity.id
_entity.type
_entity.pdbx_description
1 polymer ?
#
loop_
_entity_poly.entity_id
_entity_poly.type
_entity_poly.pdbx_seq_one_letter_code
_entity_poly.pdbx_strand_id
1 'polypeptide(L)'
;MAQKIIIQLMCMFLWAGFASAVDLPKTGQTTCRDNFGTINCTNTGQDGDTQAGLAWPDPRFTDNGDGTLTDNLTGLIWLQNANCFGYLNFPDALTYANSVLQNNVCGLTDGSALGDWRLPNINELRSLINSGDNTVTWLNTQGFINVQDVDYVTSTTYAYDTTKVWRVELSSDYTLTYNKVSGGFNFLAVRGTSTGPAQVLRTGQSTSYLTGDDGDFQAGAVLPSPRFSDNGDGTVTDNITTLIWLKNAECFGKQGWYDALADANSLADGLCGLTDGSAAGEWHLPNRVEMRSLIDYSQSLPALTPGHSFVNLPSVNSVYWTSTNYGTDTAWYISMGDGGLATTSKLKVFPDGWYAWPVKGGGVVTPVPDITVTDSAAPATDLDVVFGDVTLNTSSDQTVTITNDGSADLVIGLIAQANPVAGAFSILNDTCSSQTLNPDASCTFTVRFTPDAVDAFVESFDIPSNDVDENPVTMVLHGNGIGTPAPDITLDVLQIPFGSVTENTTVDQVVTVTNNGNADLVLGTVGASDTLAAPYSIINDNCSAQTLTPTANCTLTVRFAPLGIGSFNDSFDVPSNDPDENPVTVNVSGTGAATPVADIAVSDSVTPADDHIIPFADLTVGVSGEQTVTIENLGSADLVIGQIAQNNPLAAPFTIINDNCSTQTIAPSASCTFTVRFAPIAAEAFSDSLDIPSNDPDENPVTINVSGTGLSAATNNPPSAPQLLSPANGQQGVATTLVTLTYLKGTDPDADPLTYELYLCTDSDPFNNCQPYVNPTAAVVAPKIPAGPGNGTMMLFAFTLTVLGAAHFLQRRKGLAVGMLLTAGVLLVSCSGGNHDPNQGSFTASNLAPDTTYYWSVAADDGNGGQTPSDTRHFTTGNEAE
;
A
#
# COMPACT_ATOMS: atom_id res chain seq x y z
N MET A 1 6.63 46.36 93.27
CA MET A 1 7.07 44.96 93.03
C MET A 1 6.22 44.42 91.89
N ALA A 2 6.79 43.62 90.99
CA ALA A 2 6.18 43.05 89.77
C ALA A 2 6.25 43.87 88.45
N GLN A 3 7.32 44.65 88.25
CA GLN A 3 7.68 45.11 86.88
C GLN A 3 9.20 45.26 86.66
N LYS A 4 10.00 44.48 87.40
CA LYS A 4 11.48 44.43 87.26
C LYS A 4 12.08 43.01 87.34
N ILE A 5 11.25 41.95 87.22
CA ILE A 5 11.70 40.53 87.29
C ILE A 5 11.49 39.78 85.95
N ILE A 6 11.19 40.49 84.84
CA ILE A 6 11.03 39.85 83.52
C ILE A 6 12.19 40.18 82.56
N ILE A 7 13.04 41.15 82.88
CA ILE A 7 14.19 41.55 82.02
C ILE A 7 15.52 40.89 82.47
N GLN A 8 15.51 40.09 83.54
CA GLN A 8 16.72 39.41 84.06
C GLN A 8 16.66 37.86 84.01
N LEU A 9 15.64 37.28 83.37
CA LEU A 9 15.51 35.82 83.18
C LEU A 9 15.49 35.39 81.69
N MET A 10 15.88 36.26 80.75
CA MET A 10 16.05 35.95 79.32
C MET A 10 17.50 36.13 78.82
N CYS A 11 18.50 36.06 79.72
CA CYS A 11 19.93 36.12 79.35
C CYS A 11 20.76 34.92 79.84
N MET A 12 20.12 33.78 80.13
CA MET A 12 20.83 32.52 80.38
C MET A 12 20.14 31.38 79.64
N PHE A 13 20.12 31.45 78.31
CA PHE A 13 20.22 30.22 77.53
C PHE A 13 21.50 30.33 76.72
N LEU A 14 22.40 29.41 77.05
CA LEU A 14 23.70 29.25 76.46
C LEU A 14 23.58 29.26 74.94
N TRP A 15 24.50 30.00 74.32
CA TRP A 15 24.98 29.76 72.97
C TRP A 15 25.40 28.28 72.86
N ALA A 16 24.47 27.40 72.49
CA ALA A 16 24.80 26.22 71.73
C ALA A 16 24.91 26.70 70.29
N GLY A 17 26.12 27.10 69.89
CA GLY A 17 26.41 27.25 68.46
C GLY A 17 26.24 25.87 67.84
N PHE A 18 25.09 25.60 67.24
CA PHE A 18 24.97 24.48 66.33
C PHE A 18 25.95 24.74 65.20
N ALA A 19 26.98 23.89 65.09
CA ALA A 19 27.82 23.88 63.92
C ALA A 19 26.90 23.63 62.71
N SER A 20 27.05 24.45 61.66
CA SER A 20 26.32 24.25 60.41
C SER A 20 26.58 22.84 59.87
N ALA A 21 25.56 22.23 59.30
CA ALA A 21 25.73 21.01 58.52
C ALA A 21 26.77 21.22 57.41
N VAL A 22 27.48 20.14 57.07
CA VAL A 22 28.45 20.07 55.98
C VAL A 22 27.77 19.48 54.76
N ASP A 23 27.69 20.27 53.70
CA ASP A 23 27.24 19.80 52.40
C ASP A 23 28.33 18.97 51.72
N LEU A 24 27.98 17.78 51.25
CA LEU A 24 28.88 16.93 50.48
C LEU A 24 28.83 17.33 49.01
N PRO A 25 29.94 17.33 48.27
CA PRO A 25 29.91 17.70 46.87
C PRO A 25 29.44 16.57 45.96
N LYS A 26 28.92 16.94 44.80
CA LYS A 26 28.75 16.01 43.67
C LYS A 26 30.08 15.33 43.35
N THR A 27 30.01 14.12 42.79
CA THR A 27 31.21 13.34 42.45
C THR A 27 31.87 13.79 41.13
N GLY A 28 31.16 14.58 40.32
CA GLY A 28 31.53 14.95 38.95
C GLY A 28 31.09 13.94 37.89
N GLN A 29 30.52 12.79 38.28
CA GLN A 29 29.96 11.83 37.33
C GLN A 29 28.61 12.33 36.79
N THR A 30 28.51 12.47 35.46
CA THR A 30 27.27 12.87 34.76
C THR A 30 26.78 11.83 33.76
N THR A 31 27.53 10.73 33.58
CA THR A 31 27.21 9.69 32.61
C THR A 31 26.82 8.39 33.30
N CYS A 32 25.73 7.78 32.86
CA CYS A 32 25.29 6.46 33.31
C CYS A 32 25.74 5.41 32.30
N ARG A 33 26.10 4.23 32.81
CA ARG A 33 26.67 3.16 31.97
C ARG A 33 26.10 1.80 32.33
N ASP A 34 25.78 1.03 31.31
CA ASP A 34 25.56 -0.41 31.43
C ASP A 34 26.77 -1.19 30.93
N ASN A 35 26.64 -2.52 30.83
CA ASN A 35 27.71 -3.40 30.36
C ASN A 35 28.04 -3.23 28.86
N PHE A 36 27.20 -2.50 28.11
CA PHE A 36 27.32 -2.30 26.66
C PHE A 36 27.80 -0.89 26.30
N GLY A 37 27.67 0.10 27.18
CA GLY A 37 28.15 1.44 26.91
C GLY A 37 27.56 2.51 27.83
N THR A 38 27.60 3.74 27.36
CA THR A 38 26.84 4.85 27.96
C THR A 38 25.35 4.66 27.64
N ILE A 39 24.50 4.87 28.64
CA ILE A 39 23.03 4.82 28.51
C ILE A 39 22.42 6.17 28.91
N ASN A 40 21.13 6.37 28.62
CA ASN A 40 20.38 7.48 29.20
C ASN A 40 20.35 7.30 30.73
N CYS A 41 20.59 8.38 31.46
CA CYS A 41 20.60 8.36 32.92
C CYS A 41 19.21 8.26 33.53
N THR A 42 18.16 8.77 32.88
CA THR A 42 16.82 8.89 33.45
C THR A 42 16.35 7.59 34.11
N ASN A 43 16.06 7.66 35.41
CA ASN A 43 15.54 6.55 36.23
C ASN A 43 16.47 5.33 36.32
N THR A 44 17.78 5.53 36.18
CA THR A 44 18.75 4.45 36.38
C THR A 44 19.23 4.33 37.83
N GLY A 45 19.04 5.38 38.64
CA GLY A 45 19.52 5.47 40.02
C GLY A 45 21.04 5.58 40.16
N GLN A 46 21.78 5.58 39.04
CA GLN A 46 23.23 5.71 39.03
C GLN A 46 23.62 7.13 39.47
N ASP A 47 24.87 7.32 39.89
CA ASP A 47 25.37 8.64 40.31
C ASP A 47 25.25 9.71 39.21
N GLY A 48 25.32 9.32 37.93
CA GLY A 48 25.07 10.24 36.80
C GLY A 48 23.61 10.67 36.64
N ASP A 49 22.66 9.90 37.18
CA ASP A 49 21.23 10.18 37.21
C ASP A 49 20.88 11.05 38.42
N THR A 50 21.25 10.59 39.62
CA THR A 50 20.93 11.31 40.86
C THR A 50 21.78 12.56 41.05
N GLN A 51 23.05 12.52 40.62
CA GLN A 51 24.05 13.58 40.79
C GLN A 51 23.99 14.22 42.18
N ALA A 52 23.86 13.39 43.21
CA ALA A 52 23.63 13.84 44.58
C ALA A 52 24.82 14.63 45.13
N GLY A 53 24.52 15.69 45.89
CA GLY A 53 25.49 16.59 46.51
C GLY A 53 25.52 18.00 45.92
N LEU A 54 26.29 18.87 46.57
CA LEU A 54 26.50 20.26 46.18
C LEU A 54 27.24 20.35 44.84
N ALA A 55 26.66 21.11 43.91
CA ALA A 55 27.26 21.40 42.61
C ALA A 55 28.63 22.07 42.78
N TRP A 56 29.55 21.76 41.88
CA TRP A 56 30.87 22.39 41.89
C TRP A 56 30.77 23.85 41.42
N PRO A 57 31.51 24.77 42.05
CA PRO A 57 31.69 26.11 41.49
C PRO A 57 32.34 26.04 40.10
N ASP A 58 31.95 26.97 39.23
CA ASP A 58 32.64 27.22 37.96
C ASP A 58 33.24 28.64 38.00
N PRO A 59 34.58 28.80 38.03
CA PRO A 59 35.59 27.74 37.98
C PRO A 59 35.76 27.00 39.33
N ARG A 60 36.15 25.72 39.28
CA ARG A 60 36.42 24.91 40.49
C ARG A 60 37.70 25.33 41.20
N PHE A 61 38.74 25.68 40.44
CA PHE A 61 40.03 26.12 40.97
C PHE A 61 40.38 27.51 40.45
N THR A 62 40.95 28.34 41.31
CA THR A 62 41.49 29.66 40.97
C THR A 62 43.01 29.61 41.05
N ASP A 63 43.70 29.84 39.93
CA ASP A 63 45.15 30.06 39.91
C ASP A 63 45.46 31.46 40.47
N ASN A 64 46.21 31.51 41.57
CA ASN A 64 46.57 32.76 42.24
C ASN A 64 47.78 33.44 41.58
N GLY A 65 48.41 32.82 40.56
CA GLY A 65 49.55 33.34 39.84
C GLY A 65 50.86 33.33 40.63
N ASP A 66 50.86 32.66 41.78
CA ASP A 66 51.96 32.64 42.75
C ASP A 66 52.46 31.22 43.08
N GLY A 67 52.09 30.23 42.26
CA GLY A 67 52.40 28.82 42.47
C GLY A 67 51.39 28.08 43.34
N THR A 68 50.27 28.70 43.68
CA THR A 68 49.16 28.10 44.45
C THR A 68 47.84 28.10 43.69
N LEU A 69 47.00 27.11 43.99
CA LEU A 69 45.63 27.00 43.49
C LEU A 69 44.64 27.03 44.66
N THR A 70 43.66 27.92 44.60
CA THR A 70 42.54 27.95 45.54
C THR A 70 41.43 27.02 45.03
N ASP A 71 41.05 26.01 45.80
CA ASP A 71 39.87 25.19 45.53
C ASP A 71 38.62 25.94 46.02
N ASN A 72 37.82 26.46 45.09
CA ASN A 72 36.64 27.26 45.40
C ASN A 72 35.52 26.46 46.06
N LEU A 73 35.52 25.12 45.96
CA LEU A 73 34.56 24.26 46.62
C LEU A 73 34.92 24.03 48.10
N THR A 74 36.18 23.69 48.38
CA THR A 74 36.60 23.29 49.73
C THR A 74 37.19 24.45 50.53
N GLY A 75 37.63 25.51 49.85
CA GLY A 75 38.40 26.63 50.42
C GLY A 75 39.86 26.28 50.73
N LEU A 76 40.32 25.07 50.38
CA LEU A 76 41.70 24.65 50.57
C LEU A 76 42.61 25.27 49.51
N ILE A 77 43.87 25.50 49.88
CA ILE A 77 44.89 25.99 48.94
C ILE A 77 45.89 24.86 48.68
N TRP A 78 46.10 24.55 47.41
CA TRP A 78 46.94 23.46 46.93
C TRP A 78 48.21 23.98 46.25
N LEU A 79 49.29 23.22 46.38
CA LEU A 79 50.52 23.49 45.63
C LEU A 79 50.27 23.21 44.14
N GLN A 80 50.58 24.16 43.26
CA GLN A 80 50.30 24.01 41.83
C GLN A 80 51.10 22.86 41.18
N ASN A 81 52.36 22.66 41.59
CA ASN A 81 53.23 21.60 41.08
C ASN A 81 53.11 20.31 41.89
N ALA A 82 52.30 19.37 41.40
CA ALA A 82 51.97 18.11 42.07
C ALA A 82 53.12 17.09 42.14
N ASN A 83 54.23 17.33 41.42
CA ASN A 83 55.41 16.47 41.46
C ASN A 83 56.69 17.28 41.76
N CYS A 84 56.59 18.25 42.66
CA CYS A 84 57.73 19.11 42.96
C CYS A 84 58.96 18.35 43.49
N PHE A 85 58.73 17.32 44.32
CA PHE A 85 59.81 16.64 45.05
C PHE A 85 60.09 15.20 44.57
N GLY A 86 59.33 14.69 43.61
CA GLY A 86 59.42 13.30 43.19
C GLY A 86 59.02 12.32 44.30
N TYR A 87 59.55 11.10 44.19
CA TYR A 87 59.25 10.02 45.10
C TYR A 87 60.01 10.14 46.43
N LEU A 88 59.27 10.32 47.53
CA LEU A 88 59.80 10.33 48.90
C LEU A 88 59.19 9.21 49.73
N ASN A 89 59.94 8.68 50.71
CA ASN A 89 59.33 7.83 51.74
C ASN A 89 58.41 8.67 52.62
N PHE A 90 57.57 8.02 53.44
CA PHE A 90 56.56 8.73 54.22
C PHE A 90 57.12 9.77 55.22
N PRO A 91 58.14 9.45 56.07
CA PRO A 91 58.78 10.45 56.93
C PRO A 91 59.34 11.66 56.18
N ASP A 92 59.96 11.43 55.01
CA ASP A 92 60.49 12.51 54.18
C ASP A 92 59.36 13.33 53.57
N ALA A 93 58.28 12.74 53.08
CA ALA A 93 57.12 13.46 52.57
C ALA A 93 56.49 14.39 53.63
N LEU A 94 56.34 13.91 54.86
CA LEU A 94 55.91 14.73 56.00
C LEU A 94 56.89 15.88 56.27
N THR A 95 58.19 15.58 56.31
CA THR A 95 59.23 16.59 56.56
C THR A 95 59.25 17.65 55.46
N TYR A 96 59.13 17.25 54.20
CA TYR A 96 59.18 18.16 53.06
C TYR A 96 57.96 19.06 52.99
N ALA A 97 56.76 18.52 53.24
CA ALA A 97 55.55 19.33 53.31
C ALA A 97 55.61 20.34 54.46
N ASN A 98 55.96 19.90 55.67
CA ASN A 98 55.87 20.72 56.88
C ASN A 98 57.07 21.63 57.13
N SER A 99 58.26 21.27 56.63
CA SER A 99 59.53 21.89 57.05
C SER A 99 60.52 22.18 55.92
N VAL A 100 60.13 21.99 54.66
CA VAL A 100 60.94 22.39 53.49
C VAL A 100 60.19 23.33 52.55
N LEU A 101 58.89 23.10 52.33
CA LEU A 101 58.08 23.90 51.43
C LEU A 101 57.85 25.31 52.00
N GLN A 102 58.30 26.33 51.26
CA GLN A 102 58.23 27.77 51.59
C GLN A 102 58.38 28.61 50.32
N ASN A 103 58.31 29.93 50.44
CA ASN A 103 58.51 30.88 49.35
C ASN A 103 59.82 30.60 48.57
N ASN A 104 59.74 30.68 47.24
CA ASN A 104 60.77 30.33 46.25
C ASN A 104 61.12 28.82 46.13
N VAL A 105 60.40 27.94 46.83
CA VAL A 105 60.48 26.48 46.62
C VAL A 105 59.28 26.06 45.77
N CYS A 106 59.47 25.11 44.84
CA CYS A 106 58.39 24.59 43.98
C CYS A 106 57.66 25.62 43.10
N GLY A 107 58.26 26.78 42.84
CA GLY A 107 57.61 27.87 42.09
C GLY A 107 56.73 28.79 42.95
N LEU A 108 56.68 28.60 44.27
CA LEU A 108 55.95 29.47 45.17
C LEU A 108 56.53 30.89 45.19
N THR A 109 55.67 31.89 45.05
CA THR A 109 55.99 33.32 45.22
C THR A 109 55.01 34.05 46.15
N ASP A 110 54.20 33.27 46.86
CA ASP A 110 53.07 33.70 47.69
C ASP A 110 53.48 34.19 49.10
N GLY A 111 54.78 34.13 49.42
CA GLY A 111 55.30 34.50 50.74
C GLY A 111 55.17 33.42 51.82
N SER A 112 54.87 32.16 51.45
CA SER A 112 54.80 31.02 52.39
C SER A 112 56.04 30.90 53.29
N ALA A 113 55.82 30.65 54.57
CA ALA A 113 56.83 30.30 55.55
C ALA A 113 56.85 28.78 55.86
N LEU A 114 57.91 28.30 56.50
CA LEU A 114 57.99 26.93 56.99
C LEU A 114 56.86 26.66 57.99
N GLY A 115 56.15 25.54 57.81
CA GLY A 115 55.01 25.15 58.63
C GLY A 115 53.64 25.60 58.09
N ASP A 116 53.60 26.43 57.04
CA ASP A 116 52.32 26.84 56.42
C ASP A 116 51.65 25.68 55.66
N TRP A 117 52.45 24.75 55.16
CA TRP A 117 52.03 23.62 54.34
C TRP A 117 52.04 22.32 55.12
N ARG A 118 51.15 21.40 54.75
CA ARG A 118 51.08 20.05 55.31
C ARG A 118 50.82 19.01 54.21
N LEU A 119 51.05 17.76 54.57
CA LEU A 119 50.59 16.62 53.79
C LEU A 119 49.07 16.45 54.01
N PRO A 120 48.24 16.36 52.95
CA PRO A 120 46.79 16.26 53.10
C PRO A 120 46.43 14.95 53.79
N ASN A 121 45.39 14.99 54.61
CA ASN A 121 44.77 13.75 55.06
C ASN A 121 43.99 13.08 53.90
N ILE A 122 43.54 11.84 54.10
CA ILE A 122 42.87 11.09 53.04
C ILE A 122 41.59 11.78 52.55
N ASN A 123 40.84 12.47 53.40
CA ASN A 123 39.63 13.19 53.00
C ASN A 123 39.96 14.43 52.16
N GLU A 124 41.02 15.17 52.53
CA GLU A 124 41.51 16.33 51.77
C GLU A 124 42.01 15.91 50.40
N LEU A 125 42.88 14.90 50.31
CA LEU A 125 43.42 14.45 49.02
C LEU A 125 42.31 13.95 48.08
N ARG A 126 41.34 13.21 48.62
CA ARG A 126 40.23 12.67 47.83
C ARG A 126 39.16 13.71 47.45
N SER A 127 39.23 14.93 48.00
CA SER A 127 38.36 16.05 47.58
C SER A 127 38.70 16.58 46.18
N LEU A 128 39.88 16.23 45.65
CA LEU A 128 40.35 16.57 44.31
C LEU A 128 39.88 15.61 43.22
N ILE A 129 39.25 14.49 43.57
CA ILE A 129 38.91 13.47 42.58
C ILE A 129 37.64 13.85 41.83
N ASN A 130 37.71 13.75 40.50
CA ASN A 130 36.57 13.80 39.59
C ASN A 130 36.21 12.39 39.12
N SER A 131 35.01 11.90 39.44
CA SER A 131 34.50 10.59 39.00
C SER A 131 34.05 10.55 37.54
N GLY A 132 33.77 11.71 36.93
CA GLY A 132 33.31 11.82 35.54
C GLY A 132 34.43 11.85 34.51
N ASP A 133 35.68 12.03 34.94
CA ASP A 133 36.85 12.16 34.07
C ASP A 133 38.07 11.47 34.70
N ASN A 134 39.13 11.25 33.93
CA ASN A 134 40.42 10.91 34.51
C ASN A 134 40.95 12.12 35.29
N THR A 135 41.00 11.99 36.62
CA THR A 135 41.34 13.11 37.51
C THR A 135 42.73 13.68 37.24
N VAL A 136 43.70 12.86 36.82
CA VAL A 136 45.06 13.35 36.53
C VAL A 136 45.05 14.26 35.32
N THR A 137 44.40 13.85 34.23
CA THR A 137 44.26 14.70 33.05
C THR A 137 43.43 15.93 33.36
N TRP A 138 42.31 15.75 34.07
CA TRP A 138 41.41 16.82 34.46
C TRP A 138 42.10 17.88 35.32
N LEU A 139 42.79 17.53 36.40
CA LEU A 139 43.50 18.50 37.25
C LEU A 139 44.54 19.32 36.47
N ASN A 140 45.25 18.70 35.51
CA ASN A 140 46.17 19.45 34.64
C ASN A 140 45.44 20.50 33.77
N THR A 141 44.16 20.28 33.42
CA THR A 141 43.34 21.31 32.75
C THR A 141 42.86 22.40 33.70
N GLN A 142 42.83 22.13 35.00
CA GLN A 142 42.38 23.06 36.05
C GLN A 142 43.49 23.95 36.61
N GLY A 143 44.67 23.95 35.97
CA GLY A 143 45.81 24.79 36.36
C GLY A 143 46.84 24.09 37.23
N PHE A 144 46.62 22.84 37.67
CA PHE A 144 47.70 22.05 38.27
C PHE A 144 48.75 21.71 37.20
N ILE A 145 50.00 21.54 37.61
CA ILE A 145 51.09 21.11 36.73
C ILE A 145 51.80 19.88 37.28
N ASN A 146 52.29 19.05 36.36
CA ASN A 146 52.99 17.81 36.65
C ASN A 146 52.21 16.81 37.51
N VAL A 147 50.88 16.80 37.44
CA VAL A 147 50.09 15.73 38.09
C VAL A 147 50.42 14.41 37.41
N GLN A 148 50.95 13.47 38.18
CA GLN A 148 51.36 12.12 37.73
C GLN A 148 50.22 11.10 37.94
N ASP A 149 50.17 10.11 37.05
CA ASP A 149 49.30 8.93 37.15
C ASP A 149 49.95 7.82 38.01
N VAL A 150 50.01 8.08 39.31
CA VAL A 150 50.69 7.27 40.32
C VAL A 150 50.05 7.46 41.70
N ASP A 151 50.49 6.69 42.69
CA ASP A 151 50.06 6.83 44.07
C ASP A 151 50.57 8.13 44.74
N TYR A 152 49.66 8.84 45.40
CA TYR A 152 49.96 9.97 46.28
C TYR A 152 49.74 9.57 47.74
N VAL A 153 50.73 9.81 48.58
CA VAL A 153 50.65 9.49 50.01
C VAL A 153 49.84 10.55 50.77
N THR A 154 49.10 10.12 51.78
CA THR A 154 48.33 10.98 52.70
C THR A 154 48.99 11.04 54.07
N SER A 155 48.58 11.95 54.94
CA SER A 155 49.01 12.00 56.34
C SER A 155 48.26 11.02 57.25
N THR A 156 47.25 10.30 56.73
CA THR A 156 46.35 9.45 57.52
C THR A 156 46.96 8.06 57.75
N THR A 157 47.17 7.70 59.01
CA THR A 157 47.70 6.37 59.39
C THR A 157 46.64 5.28 59.19
N TYR A 158 47.04 4.06 58.84
CA TYR A 158 46.08 2.96 58.75
C TYR A 158 45.72 2.43 60.15
N ALA A 159 44.47 2.56 60.58
CA ALA A 159 44.05 2.24 61.96
C ALA A 159 44.27 0.77 62.35
N TYR A 160 44.06 -0.16 61.41
CA TYR A 160 44.24 -1.59 61.67
C TYR A 160 45.72 -2.00 61.78
N ASP A 161 46.62 -1.33 61.07
CA ASP A 161 48.07 -1.55 61.12
C ASP A 161 48.83 -0.22 61.02
N THR A 162 49.20 0.32 62.18
CA THR A 162 49.81 1.65 62.34
C THR A 162 51.19 1.80 61.71
N THR A 163 51.81 0.69 61.29
CA THR A 163 53.05 0.69 60.51
C THR A 163 52.81 1.13 59.05
N LYS A 164 51.54 1.22 58.64
CA LYS A 164 51.12 1.62 57.31
C LYS A 164 50.43 2.98 57.29
N VAL A 165 50.41 3.58 56.11
CA VAL A 165 49.76 4.85 55.78
C VAL A 165 48.84 4.65 54.58
N TRP A 166 47.78 5.45 54.51
CA TRP A 166 46.91 5.50 53.34
C TRP A 166 47.56 6.25 52.18
N ARG A 167 47.30 5.75 50.97
CA ARG A 167 47.64 6.40 49.70
C ARG A 167 46.46 6.32 48.74
N VAL A 168 46.39 7.28 47.83
CA VAL A 168 45.34 7.42 46.82
C VAL A 168 45.99 7.43 45.44
N GLU A 169 45.57 6.55 44.56
CA GLU A 169 45.89 6.64 43.14
C GLU A 169 44.94 7.65 42.50
N LEU A 170 45.44 8.82 42.09
CA LEU A 170 44.56 9.92 41.67
C LEU A 170 43.75 9.60 40.41
N SER A 171 44.29 8.82 39.46
CA SER A 171 43.59 8.50 38.21
C SER A 171 42.34 7.64 38.40
N SER A 172 42.31 6.86 39.47
CA SER A 172 41.27 5.87 39.75
C SER A 172 40.49 6.18 41.03
N ASP A 173 41.06 6.82 42.05
CA ASP A 173 40.59 6.83 43.46
C ASP A 173 40.77 5.49 44.20
N TYR A 174 41.57 4.54 43.70
CA TYR A 174 41.91 3.36 44.50
C TYR A 174 42.64 3.80 45.77
N THR A 175 42.10 3.41 46.91
CA THR A 175 42.75 3.64 48.21
C THR A 175 43.46 2.36 48.63
N LEU A 176 44.75 2.48 48.90
CA LEU A 176 45.58 1.37 49.34
C LEU A 176 46.35 1.77 50.60
N THR A 177 46.93 0.78 51.27
CA THR A 177 47.82 1.00 52.40
C THR A 177 49.25 0.57 52.06
N TYR A 178 50.23 1.26 52.63
CA TYR A 178 51.64 0.96 52.39
C TYR A 178 52.49 1.17 53.64
N ASN A 179 53.56 0.41 53.79
CA ASN A 179 54.48 0.51 54.94
C ASN A 179 55.20 1.87 54.97
N LYS A 180 55.15 2.57 56.10
CA LYS A 180 55.73 3.92 56.27
C LYS A 180 57.23 4.01 55.99
N VAL A 181 57.98 2.94 56.24
CA VAL A 181 59.47 2.91 56.20
C VAL A 181 60.05 2.36 54.90
N SER A 182 59.21 2.02 53.93
CA SER A 182 59.65 1.50 52.63
C SER A 182 58.86 2.16 51.51
N GLY A 183 59.43 2.19 50.30
CA GLY A 183 58.77 2.78 49.13
C GLY A 183 58.97 4.29 48.99
N GLY A 184 58.71 4.79 47.79
CA GLY A 184 58.68 6.22 47.48
C GLY A 184 57.33 6.58 46.88
N PHE A 185 56.81 7.75 47.24
CA PHE A 185 55.48 8.26 46.83
C PHE A 185 55.59 9.69 46.35
N ASN A 186 54.68 10.08 45.48
CA ASN A 186 54.43 11.50 45.28
C ASN A 186 53.54 12.03 46.41
N PHE A 187 53.57 13.34 46.61
CA PHE A 187 52.64 14.01 47.49
C PHE A 187 52.29 15.38 46.94
N LEU A 188 51.08 15.82 47.26
CA LEU A 188 50.55 17.12 46.86
C LEU A 188 50.24 17.89 48.14
N ALA A 189 51.03 18.90 48.44
CA ALA A 189 50.88 19.68 49.68
C ALA A 189 49.61 20.53 49.65
N VAL A 190 49.00 20.67 50.83
CA VAL A 190 47.80 21.48 51.05
C VAL A 190 48.01 22.42 52.24
N ARG A 191 47.28 23.54 52.27
CA ARG A 191 47.19 24.42 53.43
C ARG A 191 45.80 25.02 53.59
N GLY A 192 45.65 25.78 54.67
CA GLY A 192 44.41 26.46 55.03
C GLY A 192 43.41 25.56 55.74
N THR A 193 42.24 26.12 56.00
CA THR A 193 41.10 25.46 56.63
C THR A 193 39.99 25.26 55.61
N SER A 194 39.39 24.08 55.57
CA SER A 194 38.26 23.84 54.67
C SER A 194 37.05 24.66 55.11
N THR A 195 36.84 25.78 54.42
CA THR A 195 35.84 26.81 54.72
C THR A 195 34.97 27.14 53.51
N GLY A 196 35.18 26.44 52.39
CA GLY A 196 34.35 26.56 51.21
C GLY A 196 32.98 25.90 51.38
N PRO A 197 32.12 26.01 50.35
CA PRO A 197 30.75 25.50 50.38
C PRO A 197 30.64 24.01 50.72
N ALA A 198 31.56 23.16 50.27
CA ALA A 198 31.62 21.76 50.71
C ALA A 198 32.84 21.52 51.60
N GLN A 199 32.63 21.56 52.91
CA GLN A 199 33.72 21.36 53.87
C GLN A 199 34.24 19.92 53.86
N VAL A 200 35.55 19.75 53.90
CA VAL A 200 36.20 18.44 54.04
C VAL A 200 36.12 17.99 55.50
N LEU A 201 35.58 16.79 55.73
CA LEU A 201 35.43 16.22 57.08
C LEU A 201 36.79 15.79 57.66
N ARG A 202 36.95 15.92 58.99
CA ARG A 202 38.04 15.24 59.71
C ARG A 202 37.94 13.73 59.52
N THR A 203 39.09 13.07 59.55
CA THR A 203 39.21 11.61 59.44
C THR A 203 38.87 10.86 60.72
N GLY A 204 38.72 11.57 61.85
CA GLY A 204 38.55 10.99 63.19
C GLY A 204 39.87 10.68 63.90
N GLN A 205 41.02 10.75 63.22
CA GLN A 205 42.31 10.52 63.88
C GLN A 205 42.64 11.62 64.88
N SER A 206 43.01 11.19 66.09
CA SER A 206 43.46 12.07 67.18
C SER A 206 44.78 11.61 67.81
N THR A 207 45.29 10.44 67.41
CA THR A 207 46.59 9.92 67.84
C THR A 207 47.62 10.22 66.76
N SER A 208 48.61 11.04 67.08
CA SER A 208 49.76 11.28 66.22
C SER A 208 50.81 10.19 66.39
N TYR A 209 51.30 9.66 65.27
CA TYR A 209 52.37 8.67 65.21
C TYR A 209 53.69 9.27 64.72
N LEU A 210 53.62 10.36 63.95
CA LEU A 210 54.74 11.22 63.55
C LEU A 210 54.28 12.68 63.55
N THR A 211 55.15 13.61 63.96
CA THR A 211 54.86 15.05 63.91
C THR A 211 54.44 15.48 62.50
N GLY A 212 53.36 16.24 62.43
CA GLY A 212 52.76 16.72 61.19
C GLY A 212 51.90 15.69 60.44
N ASP A 213 51.58 14.55 61.06
CA ASP A 213 50.59 13.61 60.52
C ASP A 213 49.14 14.03 60.84
N ASP A 214 48.17 13.25 60.35
CA ASP A 214 46.75 13.58 60.45
C ASP A 214 46.26 13.64 61.92
N GLY A 215 46.80 12.80 62.81
CA GLY A 215 46.47 12.84 64.23
C GLY A 215 47.01 14.08 64.96
N ASP A 216 48.09 14.68 64.45
CA ASP A 216 48.67 15.94 64.94
C ASP A 216 47.84 17.15 64.46
N PHE A 217 47.55 17.24 63.16
CA PHE A 217 46.83 18.37 62.58
C PHE A 217 45.31 18.33 62.77
N GLN A 218 44.70 17.14 62.68
CA GLN A 218 43.26 16.92 62.75
C GLN A 218 42.49 17.86 61.81
N ALA A 219 42.96 17.98 60.56
CA ALA A 219 42.44 18.94 59.60
C ALA A 219 41.04 18.55 59.10
N GLY A 220 40.19 19.55 58.88
CA GLY A 220 38.80 19.39 58.41
C GLY A 220 37.73 19.77 59.44
N ALA A 221 36.47 19.63 59.04
CA ALA A 221 35.30 19.90 59.86
C ALA A 221 35.20 18.94 61.05
N VAL A 222 34.94 19.49 62.24
CA VAL A 222 34.88 18.75 63.51
C VAL A 222 33.66 17.84 63.52
N LEU A 223 33.88 16.55 63.82
CA LEU A 223 32.80 15.57 63.94
C LEU A 223 31.92 15.90 65.18
N PRO A 224 30.58 16.00 65.05
CA PRO A 224 29.70 16.25 66.19
C PRO A 224 29.66 15.05 67.15
N SER A 225 29.25 15.31 68.39
CA SER A 225 29.03 14.29 69.42
C SER A 225 27.63 14.47 70.04
N PRO A 226 26.68 13.55 69.80
CA PRO A 226 26.81 12.34 68.97
C PRO A 226 26.93 12.66 67.47
N ARG A 227 27.63 11.79 66.72
CA ARG A 227 27.73 11.89 65.25
C ARG A 227 26.43 11.45 64.57
N PHE A 228 25.80 10.41 65.10
CA PHE A 228 24.60 9.80 64.53
C PHE A 228 23.45 9.87 65.53
N SER A 229 22.25 10.18 65.05
CA SER A 229 21.01 10.23 65.83
C SER A 229 20.03 9.19 65.31
N ASP A 230 19.62 8.26 66.15
CA ASP A 230 18.55 7.30 65.84
C ASP A 230 17.19 7.99 65.94
N ASN A 231 16.43 8.01 64.84
CA ASN A 231 15.15 8.70 64.78
C ASN A 231 14.00 7.86 65.36
N GLY A 232 14.23 6.56 65.63
CA GLY A 232 13.22 5.66 66.19
C GLY A 232 12.18 5.14 65.19
N ASP A 233 12.34 5.47 63.91
CA ASP A 233 11.45 5.14 62.80
C ASP A 233 12.12 4.24 61.73
N GLY A 234 13.23 3.58 62.11
CA GLY A 234 14.04 2.78 61.19
C GLY A 234 15.12 3.58 60.44
N THR A 235 15.25 4.88 60.70
CA THR A 235 16.29 5.73 60.11
C THR A 235 17.30 6.25 61.14
N VAL A 236 18.51 6.60 60.67
CA VAL A 236 19.57 7.23 61.45
C VAL A 236 20.05 8.49 60.74
N THR A 237 19.93 9.63 61.38
CA THR A 237 20.45 10.92 60.88
C THR A 237 21.95 11.04 61.17
N ASP A 238 22.72 11.35 60.15
CA ASP A 238 24.09 11.82 60.30
C ASP A 238 24.08 13.32 60.65
N ASN A 239 24.45 13.68 61.88
CA ASN A 239 24.37 15.05 62.37
C ASN A 239 25.40 16.01 61.74
N ILE A 240 26.42 15.51 61.01
CA ILE A 240 27.33 16.41 60.28
C ILE A 240 26.85 16.68 58.86
N THR A 241 26.35 15.66 58.16
CA THR A 241 25.96 15.78 56.73
C THR A 241 24.48 16.03 56.54
N THR A 242 23.68 15.84 57.60
CA THR A 242 22.21 15.80 57.60
C THR A 242 21.59 14.70 56.73
N LEU A 243 22.41 13.83 56.16
CA LEU A 243 21.96 12.64 55.45
C LEU A 243 21.22 11.70 56.40
N ILE A 244 20.14 11.10 55.90
CA ILE A 244 19.34 10.13 56.62
C ILE A 244 19.62 8.75 56.02
N TRP A 245 20.11 7.85 56.86
CA TRP A 245 20.56 6.52 56.47
C TRP A 245 19.59 5.46 56.97
N LEU A 246 19.41 4.39 56.19
CA LEU A 246 18.65 3.23 56.65
C LEU A 246 19.36 2.60 57.86
N LYS A 247 18.64 2.36 58.96
CA LYS A 247 19.25 1.83 60.19
C LYS A 247 19.76 0.39 60.05
N ASN A 248 19.06 -0.44 59.26
CA ASN A 248 19.41 -1.83 59.00
C ASN A 248 20.30 -1.95 57.76
N ALA A 249 21.61 -2.04 57.96
CA ALA A 249 22.60 -2.04 56.88
C ALA A 249 22.56 -3.30 56.00
N GLU A 250 22.00 -4.40 56.50
CA GLU A 250 21.89 -5.67 55.77
C GLU A 250 20.50 -5.92 55.17
N CYS A 251 19.62 -4.91 55.08
CA CYS A 251 18.21 -5.14 54.71
C CYS A 251 18.01 -6.01 53.46
N PHE A 252 18.78 -5.75 52.40
CA PHE A 252 18.66 -6.45 51.11
C PHE A 252 19.60 -7.65 50.97
N GLY A 253 20.49 -7.89 51.94
CA GLY A 253 21.56 -8.87 51.81
C GLY A 253 22.56 -8.54 50.70
N LYS A 254 23.29 -9.54 50.22
CA LYS A 254 24.28 -9.39 49.15
C LYS A 254 23.64 -9.57 47.79
N GLN A 255 23.90 -8.65 46.86
CA GLN A 255 23.26 -8.64 45.56
C GLN A 255 24.10 -8.01 44.44
N GLY A 256 23.56 -8.09 43.22
CA GLY A 256 24.09 -7.43 42.04
C GLY A 256 24.03 -5.92 42.17
N TRP A 257 24.88 -5.23 41.40
CA TRP A 257 24.92 -3.76 41.45
C TRP A 257 23.62 -3.11 40.96
N TYR A 258 23.02 -3.65 39.89
CA TYR A 258 21.74 -3.15 39.37
C TYR A 258 20.58 -3.41 40.35
N ASP A 259 20.58 -4.57 41.02
CA ASP A 259 19.59 -4.88 42.06
C ASP A 259 19.74 -3.90 43.25
N ALA A 260 20.98 -3.57 43.64
CA ALA A 260 21.25 -2.58 44.68
C ALA A 260 20.72 -1.17 44.37
N LEU A 261 20.81 -0.73 43.11
CA LEU A 261 20.21 0.53 42.66
C LEU A 261 18.69 0.48 42.73
N ALA A 262 18.09 -0.58 42.19
CA ALA A 262 16.64 -0.74 42.13
C ALA A 262 16.00 -0.89 43.52
N ASP A 263 16.62 -1.67 44.41
CA ASP A 263 16.14 -1.91 45.77
C ASP A 263 16.24 -0.66 46.64
N ALA A 264 17.32 0.11 46.49
CA ALA A 264 17.45 1.40 47.18
C ALA A 264 16.35 2.36 46.73
N ASN A 265 16.10 2.47 45.42
CA ASN A 265 15.05 3.32 44.86
C ASN A 265 13.63 2.84 45.23
N SER A 266 13.45 1.54 45.44
CA SER A 266 12.15 0.95 45.79
C SER A 266 11.87 0.95 47.30
N LEU A 267 12.81 1.39 48.13
CA LEU A 267 12.66 1.44 49.58
C LEU A 267 11.59 2.45 49.98
N ALA A 268 10.67 2.04 50.85
CA ALA A 268 9.54 2.84 51.32
C ALA A 268 9.12 2.40 52.74
N ASP A 269 8.24 3.18 53.35
CA ASP A 269 7.60 2.89 54.64
C ASP A 269 7.03 1.46 54.70
N GLY A 270 7.26 0.78 55.82
CA GLY A 270 6.88 -0.62 56.03
C GLY A 270 7.91 -1.66 55.55
N LEU A 271 8.92 -1.26 54.77
CA LEU A 271 10.04 -2.11 54.38
C LEU A 271 11.25 -1.87 55.29
N CYS A 272 12.13 -2.87 55.46
CA CYS A 272 13.38 -2.73 56.20
C CYS A 272 13.28 -2.23 57.67
N GLY A 273 12.08 -2.24 58.25
CA GLY A 273 11.81 -1.68 59.58
C GLY A 273 11.55 -0.17 59.59
N LEU A 274 11.30 0.44 58.42
CA LEU A 274 10.92 1.85 58.28
C LEU A 274 9.48 2.08 58.75
N THR A 275 9.30 3.17 59.49
CA THR A 275 8.01 3.76 59.86
C THR A 275 8.06 5.29 59.71
N ASP A 276 8.85 5.78 58.74
CA ASP A 276 9.19 7.19 58.53
C ASP A 276 8.26 7.89 57.52
N GLY A 277 7.31 7.16 56.95
CA GLY A 277 6.37 7.67 55.94
C GLY A 277 6.97 7.85 54.55
N SER A 278 8.19 7.36 54.30
CA SER A 278 8.83 7.50 52.99
C SER A 278 8.13 6.74 51.87
N ALA A 279 8.09 7.32 50.68
CA ALA A 279 7.64 6.66 49.46
C ALA A 279 8.83 6.12 48.63
N ALA A 280 8.54 5.18 47.72
CA ALA A 280 9.52 4.74 46.73
C ALA A 280 9.96 5.92 45.85
N GLY A 281 11.25 6.01 45.55
CA GLY A 281 11.89 7.14 44.88
C GLY A 281 12.51 8.17 45.82
N GLU A 282 12.18 8.17 47.12
CA GLU A 282 12.81 9.09 48.08
C GLU A 282 14.21 8.65 48.53
N TRP A 283 14.51 7.36 48.40
CA TRP A 283 15.77 6.75 48.79
C TRP A 283 16.61 6.45 47.56
N HIS A 284 17.93 6.59 47.67
CA HIS A 284 18.87 6.21 46.62
C HIS A 284 20.04 5.41 47.18
N LEU A 285 20.72 4.70 46.29
CA LEU A 285 22.00 4.10 46.63
C LEU A 285 23.03 5.24 46.69
N PRO A 286 23.77 5.41 47.81
CA PRO A 286 24.69 6.52 47.97
C PRO A 286 25.78 6.49 46.90
N ASN A 287 26.16 7.67 46.41
CA ASN A 287 27.37 7.79 45.63
C ASN A 287 28.61 7.60 46.53
N ARG A 288 29.80 7.49 45.90
CA ARG A 288 31.05 7.25 46.64
C ARG A 288 31.43 8.36 47.63
N VAL A 289 30.92 9.59 47.45
CA VAL A 289 31.19 10.71 48.36
C VAL A 289 30.28 10.61 49.59
N GLU A 290 28.99 10.36 49.39
CA GLU A 290 28.01 10.11 50.46
C GLU A 290 28.43 8.92 51.33
N MET A 291 28.71 7.76 50.73
CA MET A 291 29.11 6.56 51.48
C MET A 291 30.42 6.76 52.26
N ARG A 292 31.39 7.47 51.66
CA ARG A 292 32.66 7.79 52.34
C ARG A 292 32.47 8.69 53.56
N SER A 293 31.44 9.54 53.58
CA SER A 293 31.22 10.50 54.68
C SER A 293 30.97 9.82 56.04
N LEU A 294 30.57 8.54 56.01
CA LEU A 294 30.39 7.70 57.19
C LEU A 294 31.72 7.22 57.81
N ILE A 295 32.81 7.21 57.03
CA ILE A 295 34.05 6.55 57.41
C ILE A 295 34.81 7.34 58.47
N ASP A 296 35.10 6.66 59.59
CA ASP A 296 36.01 7.11 60.63
C ASP A 296 37.32 6.32 60.53
N TYR A 297 38.35 6.95 59.95
CA TYR A 297 39.67 6.36 59.73
C TYR A 297 40.49 6.20 61.02
N SER A 298 39.94 6.51 62.19
CA SER A 298 40.51 6.08 63.48
C SER A 298 40.03 4.70 63.93
N GLN A 299 39.00 4.17 63.27
CA GLN A 299 38.35 2.90 63.61
C GLN A 299 38.62 1.83 62.56
N SER A 300 38.41 0.56 62.92
CA SER A 300 38.41 -0.56 62.00
C SER A 300 37.52 -1.69 62.52
N LEU A 301 36.85 -2.41 61.62
CA LEU A 301 35.96 -3.53 61.88
C LEU A 301 34.80 -3.23 62.86
N PRO A 302 33.92 -2.22 62.60
CA PRO A 302 33.84 -1.37 61.40
C PRO A 302 34.54 0.00 61.55
N ALA A 303 34.82 0.64 60.42
CA ALA A 303 35.37 2.00 60.32
C ALA A 303 34.28 3.08 60.46
N LEU A 304 33.52 3.04 61.55
CA LEU A 304 32.43 3.98 61.87
C LEU A 304 32.66 4.62 63.23
N THR A 305 32.26 5.88 63.39
CA THR A 305 32.35 6.56 64.70
C THR A 305 31.56 5.78 65.76
N PRO A 306 32.14 5.50 66.94
CA PRO A 306 31.45 4.78 68.00
C PRO A 306 30.11 5.42 68.41
N GLY A 307 29.10 4.60 68.67
CA GLY A 307 27.75 5.05 69.04
C GLY A 307 26.80 5.31 67.86
N HIS A 308 27.05 4.70 66.70
CA HIS A 308 26.34 4.96 65.44
C HIS A 308 24.91 4.42 65.32
N SER A 309 24.42 3.57 66.24
CA SER A 309 23.06 3.01 66.26
C SER A 309 22.61 2.15 65.06
N PHE A 310 23.37 2.10 63.96
CA PHE A 310 23.19 1.14 62.87
C PHE A 310 23.22 -0.32 63.35
N VAL A 311 22.38 -1.17 62.76
CA VAL A 311 22.24 -2.59 63.11
C VAL A 311 22.51 -3.49 61.90
N ASN A 312 22.82 -4.76 62.19
CA ASN A 312 23.20 -5.78 61.20
C ASN A 312 24.32 -5.27 60.29
N LEU A 313 25.40 -4.80 60.92
CA LEU A 313 26.64 -4.46 60.23
C LEU A 313 27.56 -5.68 60.26
N PRO A 314 27.93 -6.27 59.10
CA PRO A 314 28.91 -7.34 59.07
C PRO A 314 30.24 -6.79 59.63
N SER A 315 30.84 -7.47 60.59
CA SER A 315 32.11 -7.03 61.17
C SER A 315 33.33 -7.47 60.34
N VAL A 316 33.17 -8.43 59.43
CA VAL A 316 34.23 -8.97 58.56
C VAL A 316 33.71 -9.00 57.12
N ASN A 317 34.51 -8.55 56.15
CA ASN A 317 34.10 -8.42 54.73
C ASN A 317 32.85 -7.56 54.52
N SER A 318 32.73 -6.49 55.30
CA SER A 318 31.66 -5.49 55.24
C SER A 318 31.84 -4.61 54.02
N VAL A 319 31.32 -5.01 52.87
CA VAL A 319 31.52 -4.32 51.58
C VAL A 319 30.18 -3.92 50.99
N TYR A 320 30.08 -2.66 50.58
CA TYR A 320 28.84 -2.06 50.10
C TYR A 320 29.02 -1.43 48.73
N TRP A 321 28.04 -1.63 47.85
CA TRP A 321 27.96 -0.93 46.59
C TRP A 321 27.73 0.57 46.79
N THR A 322 28.24 1.36 45.85
CA THR A 322 27.87 2.77 45.66
C THR A 322 27.18 2.93 44.31
N SER A 323 26.43 4.00 44.09
CA SER A 323 25.80 4.28 42.79
C SER A 323 26.78 4.78 41.71
N THR A 324 28.04 5.03 42.06
CA THR A 324 29.06 5.51 41.14
C THR A 324 29.63 4.36 40.28
N ASN A 325 29.51 4.45 38.96
CA ASN A 325 30.08 3.48 38.04
C ASN A 325 31.54 3.79 37.67
N TYR A 326 32.29 2.77 37.24
CA TYR A 326 33.65 2.92 36.69
C TYR A 326 33.76 2.13 35.38
N GLY A 327 33.84 2.85 34.26
CA GLY A 327 33.73 2.22 32.95
C GLY A 327 32.37 1.55 32.73
N THR A 328 32.31 0.60 31.79
CA THR A 328 31.07 -0.09 31.41
C THR A 328 30.73 -1.25 32.34
N ASP A 329 31.71 -2.04 32.75
CA ASP A 329 31.50 -3.33 33.41
C ASP A 329 31.78 -3.34 34.92
N THR A 330 32.29 -2.24 35.50
CA THR A 330 32.60 -2.17 36.94
C THR A 330 31.91 -1.01 37.66
N ALA A 331 31.72 -1.16 38.97
CA ALA A 331 31.20 -0.12 39.85
C ALA A 331 32.02 -0.06 41.14
N TRP A 332 31.92 1.09 41.82
CA TRP A 332 32.63 1.37 43.05
C TRP A 332 31.95 0.69 44.26
N TYR A 333 32.77 0.18 45.16
CA TYR A 333 32.35 -0.32 46.47
C TYR A 333 33.24 0.25 47.57
N ILE A 334 32.67 0.38 48.77
CA ILE A 334 33.42 0.77 49.99
C ILE A 334 33.43 -0.40 50.98
N SER A 335 34.62 -0.67 51.53
CA SER A 335 34.83 -1.56 52.67
C SER A 335 34.58 -0.80 53.96
N MET A 336 33.49 -1.11 54.66
CA MET A 336 33.20 -0.59 56.00
C MET A 336 34.09 -1.24 57.07
N GLY A 337 34.94 -2.20 56.71
CA GLY A 337 35.95 -2.75 57.63
C GLY A 337 37.07 -1.75 57.93
N ASP A 338 37.41 -0.90 56.97
CA ASP A 338 38.58 -0.01 57.06
C ASP A 338 38.45 1.31 56.29
N GLY A 339 37.39 1.50 55.50
CA GLY A 339 37.19 2.66 54.64
C GLY A 339 37.81 2.56 53.25
N GLY A 340 38.30 1.38 52.86
CA GLY A 340 38.92 1.16 51.55
C GLY A 340 37.91 1.26 50.39
N LEU A 341 38.25 2.00 49.34
CA LEU A 341 37.50 2.15 48.10
C LEU A 341 38.18 1.38 46.95
N ALA A 342 37.41 0.58 46.22
CA ALA A 342 37.85 -0.15 45.03
C ALA A 342 36.68 -0.42 44.07
N THR A 343 36.97 -0.91 42.87
CA THR A 343 35.96 -1.31 41.89
C THR A 343 35.92 -2.83 41.70
N THR A 344 34.79 -3.32 41.23
CA THR A 344 34.66 -4.69 40.74
C THR A 344 33.48 -4.83 39.79
N SER A 345 33.33 -6.01 39.17
CA SER A 345 32.34 -6.21 38.12
C SER A 345 30.92 -6.01 38.63
N LYS A 346 30.11 -5.24 37.88
CA LYS A 346 28.67 -5.04 38.10
C LYS A 346 27.87 -6.34 38.05
N LEU A 347 28.42 -7.38 37.40
CA LEU A 347 27.81 -8.70 37.22
C LEU A 347 27.98 -9.64 38.42
N LYS A 348 28.67 -9.21 39.49
CA LYS A 348 28.77 -10.00 40.71
C LYS A 348 27.41 -10.07 41.40
N VAL A 349 26.79 -11.25 41.37
CA VAL A 349 25.53 -11.55 42.06
C VAL A 349 25.78 -12.45 43.28
N PHE A 350 24.77 -12.69 44.11
CA PHE A 350 24.86 -13.59 45.26
C PHE A 350 25.47 -14.96 44.88
N PRO A 351 26.42 -15.52 45.65
CA PRO A 351 26.95 -15.06 46.95
C PRO A 351 28.12 -14.07 46.88
N ASP A 352 28.57 -13.73 45.67
CA ASP A 352 29.77 -12.92 45.40
C ASP A 352 29.50 -11.41 45.28
N GLY A 353 28.22 -11.01 45.28
CA GLY A 353 27.77 -9.62 45.31
C GLY A 353 28.02 -8.91 46.65
N TRP A 354 27.65 -7.63 46.71
CA TRP A 354 27.86 -6.77 47.88
C TRP A 354 26.54 -6.23 48.44
N TYR A 355 26.62 -5.64 49.63
CA TYR A 355 25.45 -5.09 50.32
C TYR A 355 25.02 -3.74 49.72
N ALA A 356 23.76 -3.39 49.87
CA ALA A 356 23.19 -2.10 49.50
C ALA A 356 22.76 -1.35 50.76
N TRP A 357 23.21 -0.10 50.92
CA TRP A 357 22.88 0.71 52.09
C TRP A 357 22.29 2.05 51.65
N PRO A 358 20.95 2.15 51.58
CA PRO A 358 20.30 3.35 51.08
C PRO A 358 20.47 4.56 51.99
N VAL A 359 20.48 5.72 51.34
CA VAL A 359 20.50 7.04 51.96
C VAL A 359 19.41 7.90 51.33
N LYS A 360 18.96 8.93 52.06
CA LYS A 360 18.17 10.03 51.52
C LYS A 360 18.60 11.36 52.14
N GLY A 361 18.22 12.45 51.51
CA GLY A 361 18.75 13.79 51.79
C GLY A 361 20.09 14.04 51.07
N GLY A 362 20.71 15.21 51.26
CA GLY A 362 22.03 15.52 50.66
C GLY A 362 21.99 16.37 49.39
N GLY A 363 20.82 16.73 48.91
CA GLY A 363 20.67 17.89 48.05
C GLY A 363 20.80 19.14 48.92
N VAL A 364 21.73 20.03 48.60
CA VAL A 364 21.61 21.41 49.06
C VAL A 364 20.24 21.86 48.60
N VAL A 365 19.40 22.30 49.54
CA VAL A 365 18.23 23.10 49.20
C VAL A 365 18.76 24.44 48.71
N THR A 366 19.41 24.45 47.55
CA THR A 366 19.42 25.66 46.74
C THR A 366 17.95 25.85 46.43
N PRO A 367 17.34 26.96 46.86
CA PRO A 367 16.00 27.23 46.41
C PRO A 367 16.08 27.25 44.87
N VAL A 368 15.47 26.25 44.23
CA VAL A 368 15.42 26.10 42.78
C VAL A 368 14.00 26.49 42.38
N PRO A 369 13.81 27.38 41.39
CA PRO A 369 12.51 27.49 40.75
C PRO A 369 12.18 26.15 40.09
N ASP A 370 10.92 25.74 40.13
CA ASP A 370 10.42 24.52 39.47
C ASP A 370 9.05 24.86 38.87
N ILE A 371 8.97 24.83 37.54
CA ILE A 371 7.79 25.22 36.77
C ILE A 371 6.89 24.02 36.48
N THR A 372 5.70 24.02 37.06
CA THR A 372 4.63 23.12 36.64
C THR A 372 3.62 23.88 35.79
N VAL A 373 3.37 23.39 34.58
CA VAL A 373 2.33 23.90 33.68
C VAL A 373 1.20 22.90 33.61
N THR A 374 -0.02 23.37 33.83
CA THR A 374 -1.24 22.58 33.70
C THR A 374 -2.27 23.31 32.87
N ASP A 375 -3.26 22.59 32.33
CA ASP A 375 -4.38 23.21 31.63
C ASP A 375 -5.75 22.60 32.01
N SER A 376 -6.83 23.18 31.48
CA SER A 376 -8.20 22.76 31.80
C SER A 376 -8.73 21.61 30.93
N ALA A 377 -8.02 21.20 29.88
CA ALA A 377 -8.25 19.96 29.16
C ALA A 377 -7.62 18.78 29.92
N ALA A 378 -8.19 17.58 29.80
CA ALA A 378 -7.68 16.41 30.49
C ALA A 378 -6.93 15.50 29.50
N PRO A 379 -5.77 14.92 29.88
CA PRO A 379 -5.07 15.07 31.16
C PRO A 379 -4.38 16.43 31.37
N ALA A 380 -4.63 17.09 32.51
CA ALA A 380 -4.19 18.46 32.76
C ALA A 380 -2.67 18.71 32.84
N THR A 381 -1.81 17.70 32.67
CA THR A 381 -0.34 17.78 32.86
C THR A 381 0.43 17.24 31.66
N ASP A 382 -0.21 16.97 30.54
CA ASP A 382 0.42 16.35 29.37
C ASP A 382 1.08 17.37 28.42
N LEU A 383 0.95 18.67 28.72
CA LEU A 383 1.42 19.79 27.91
C LEU A 383 0.74 19.86 26.52
N ASP A 384 -0.42 19.22 26.38
CA ASP A 384 -1.22 19.13 25.16
C ASP A 384 -2.64 19.69 25.40
N VAL A 385 -2.89 20.90 24.87
CA VAL A 385 -4.19 21.55 25.04
C VAL A 385 -5.12 21.17 23.88
N VAL A 386 -6.06 20.27 24.17
CA VAL A 386 -7.05 19.78 23.19
C VAL A 386 -8.37 20.56 23.29
N PHE A 387 -8.77 21.21 22.19
CA PHE A 387 -10.01 21.97 22.06
C PHE A 387 -11.18 21.16 21.48
N GLY A 388 -10.91 20.01 20.87
CA GLY A 388 -11.90 19.19 20.16
C GLY A 388 -12.45 19.88 18.90
N ASP A 389 -13.69 19.54 18.55
CA ASP A 389 -14.36 20.09 17.38
C ASP A 389 -15.02 21.44 17.71
N VAL A 390 -14.63 22.49 16.99
CA VAL A 390 -15.15 23.85 17.14
C VAL A 390 -15.72 24.32 15.80
N THR A 391 -16.94 24.82 15.82
CA THR A 391 -17.59 25.33 14.62
C THR A 391 -16.89 26.56 14.07
N LEU A 392 -16.75 26.63 12.75
CA LEU A 392 -16.15 27.74 12.03
C LEU A 392 -16.65 29.11 12.50
N ASN A 393 -15.74 30.06 12.73
CA ASN A 393 -15.97 31.40 13.27
C ASN A 393 -16.58 31.47 14.69
N THR A 394 -16.59 30.35 15.44
CA THR A 394 -16.88 30.33 16.88
C THR A 394 -15.60 30.07 17.66
N SER A 395 -15.60 30.33 18.97
CA SER A 395 -14.41 30.20 19.81
C SER A 395 -14.58 29.17 20.93
N SER A 396 -13.53 28.42 21.22
CA SER A 396 -13.37 27.63 22.44
C SER A 396 -12.13 28.09 23.20
N ASP A 397 -12.22 28.12 24.53
CA ASP A 397 -11.19 28.65 25.41
C ASP A 397 -10.74 27.57 26.39
N GLN A 398 -9.41 27.44 26.57
CA GLN A 398 -8.79 26.61 27.60
C GLN A 398 -7.91 27.50 28.48
N THR A 399 -7.88 27.23 29.78
CA THR A 399 -7.07 27.98 30.74
C THR A 399 -5.80 27.20 31.02
N VAL A 400 -4.65 27.85 30.87
CA VAL A 400 -3.35 27.33 31.28
C VAL A 400 -2.98 27.98 32.61
N THR A 401 -2.55 27.15 33.56
CA THR A 401 -2.08 27.55 34.88
C THR A 401 -0.61 27.21 35.01
N ILE A 402 0.20 28.21 35.36
CA ILE A 402 1.61 28.02 35.70
C ILE A 402 1.71 28.12 37.23
N THR A 403 2.31 27.12 37.84
CA THR A 403 2.59 27.07 39.28
C THR A 403 4.10 26.96 39.49
N ASN A 404 4.59 27.66 40.51
CA ASN A 404 5.94 27.44 41.02
C ASN A 404 5.89 26.40 42.13
N ASP A 405 6.23 25.15 41.81
CA ASP A 405 6.31 24.05 42.78
C ASP A 405 7.69 24.01 43.48
N GLY A 406 8.60 24.89 43.05
CA GLY A 406 9.96 24.99 43.53
C GLY A 406 10.09 25.78 44.83
N SER A 407 11.32 25.87 45.32
CA SER A 407 11.65 26.54 46.58
C SER A 407 12.30 27.92 46.40
N ALA A 408 12.58 28.36 45.17
CA ALA A 408 12.96 29.75 44.81
C ALA A 408 11.90 30.44 43.96
N ASP A 409 12.05 31.76 43.82
CA ASP A 409 11.25 32.58 42.91
C ASP A 409 11.42 32.14 41.44
N LEU A 410 10.31 31.75 40.80
CA LEU A 410 10.20 31.43 39.37
C LEU A 410 9.93 32.72 38.58
N VAL A 411 10.84 33.08 37.68
CA VAL A 411 10.73 34.26 36.81
C VAL A 411 10.29 33.80 35.43
N ILE A 412 9.09 34.21 35.02
CA ILE A 412 8.51 33.87 33.72
C ILE A 412 8.87 34.98 32.71
N GLY A 413 9.36 34.61 31.54
CA GLY A 413 9.65 35.53 30.44
C GLY A 413 8.37 36.02 29.73
N LEU A 414 8.51 36.51 28.50
CA LEU A 414 7.36 36.87 27.67
C LEU A 414 6.87 35.61 26.94
N ILE A 415 5.67 35.14 27.28
CA ILE A 415 5.07 33.95 26.69
C ILE A 415 4.89 34.14 25.19
N ALA A 416 5.21 33.09 24.43
CA ALA A 416 5.10 33.07 22.97
C ALA A 416 5.93 34.17 22.26
N GLN A 417 6.97 34.70 22.90
CA GLN A 417 7.84 35.71 22.25
C GLN A 417 8.80 35.08 21.24
N ALA A 418 9.47 33.98 21.62
CA ALA A 418 10.42 33.28 20.75
C ALA A 418 9.72 32.38 19.73
N ASN A 419 8.64 31.71 20.16
CA ASN A 419 7.78 30.88 19.33
C ASN A 419 6.31 31.37 19.48
N PRO A 420 5.86 32.31 18.63
CA PRO A 420 4.53 32.90 18.73
C PRO A 420 3.42 31.96 18.28
N VAL A 421 2.29 32.01 18.98
CA VAL A 421 1.05 31.36 18.56
C VAL A 421 0.58 31.99 17.23
N ALA A 422 0.21 31.15 16.26
CA ALA A 422 -0.22 31.56 14.93
C ALA A 422 -1.58 30.95 14.54
N GLY A 423 -2.08 31.38 13.37
CA GLY A 423 -3.29 30.82 12.76
C GLY A 423 -4.55 31.05 13.58
N ALA A 424 -5.28 29.97 13.84
CA ALA A 424 -6.58 29.95 14.53
C ALA A 424 -6.47 30.08 16.07
N PHE A 425 -5.25 30.16 16.62
CA PHE A 425 -5.03 30.22 18.07
C PHE A 425 -4.61 31.63 18.51
N SER A 426 -4.97 32.01 19.75
CA SER A 426 -4.55 33.27 20.36
C SER A 426 -4.44 33.19 21.88
N ILE A 427 -3.57 34.01 22.47
CA ILE A 427 -3.42 34.13 23.92
C ILE A 427 -4.19 35.36 24.42
N LEU A 428 -5.00 35.16 25.47
CA LEU A 428 -5.83 36.16 26.11
C LEU A 428 -5.61 36.14 27.63
N ASN A 429 -5.93 37.26 28.30
CA ASN A 429 -5.92 37.36 29.76
C ASN A 429 -4.59 36.91 30.40
N ASP A 430 -3.46 37.19 29.76
CA ASP A 430 -2.14 36.78 30.25
C ASP A 430 -1.79 37.51 31.55
N THR A 431 -1.77 36.76 32.65
CA THR A 431 -1.32 37.23 33.96
C THR A 431 0.06 36.69 34.36
N CYS A 432 0.73 35.97 33.46
CA CYS A 432 1.98 35.24 33.72
C CYS A 432 3.21 35.91 33.12
N SER A 433 3.09 36.49 31.91
CA SER A 433 4.25 37.10 31.24
C SER A 433 4.94 38.15 32.11
N SER A 434 6.27 38.07 32.17
CA SER A 434 7.13 38.97 32.97
C SER A 434 6.83 39.00 34.48
N GLN A 435 6.17 37.97 35.01
CA GLN A 435 5.93 37.84 36.45
C GLN A 435 7.04 37.06 37.16
N THR A 436 7.15 37.31 38.47
CA THR A 436 7.91 36.49 39.40
C THR A 436 6.92 35.81 40.35
N LEU A 437 6.86 34.49 40.30
CA LEU A 437 6.04 33.67 41.18
C LEU A 437 6.90 33.20 42.36
N ASN A 438 6.50 33.57 43.58
CA ASN A 438 7.08 33.00 44.79
C ASN A 438 6.74 31.49 44.87
N PRO A 439 7.44 30.70 45.69
CA PRO A 439 7.07 29.31 45.97
C PRO A 439 5.58 29.16 46.30
N ASP A 440 4.95 28.11 45.76
CA ASP A 440 3.52 27.79 45.82
C ASP A 440 2.56 28.81 45.13
N ALA A 441 3.09 29.87 44.51
CA ALA A 441 2.26 30.84 43.79
C ALA A 441 1.97 30.37 42.36
N SER A 442 0.81 30.77 41.84
CA SER A 442 0.41 30.48 40.47
C SER A 442 -0.12 31.71 39.73
N CYS A 443 -0.07 31.65 38.41
CA CYS A 443 -0.70 32.59 37.49
C CYS A 443 -1.42 31.83 36.38
N THR A 444 -2.25 32.53 35.60
CA THR A 444 -3.02 31.91 34.52
C THR A 444 -3.02 32.76 33.24
N PHE A 445 -3.28 32.10 32.12
CA PHE A 445 -3.65 32.74 30.86
C PHE A 445 -4.65 31.86 30.11
N THR A 446 -5.37 32.45 29.15
CA THR A 446 -6.35 31.72 28.33
C THR A 446 -5.79 31.54 26.93
N VAL A 447 -5.81 30.30 26.43
CA VAL A 447 -5.61 30.02 25.01
C VAL A 447 -6.98 29.87 24.36
N ARG A 448 -7.21 30.62 23.29
CA ARG A 448 -8.44 30.60 22.50
C ARG A 448 -8.19 29.99 21.14
N PHE A 449 -9.01 29.03 20.74
CA PHE A 449 -9.09 28.48 19.39
C PHE A 449 -10.32 29.04 18.66
N THR A 450 -10.15 29.60 17.46
CA THR A 450 -11.21 30.16 16.60
C THR A 450 -10.94 29.80 15.14
N PRO A 451 -11.38 28.61 14.68
CA PRO A 451 -11.09 28.14 13.32
C PRO A 451 -11.85 28.93 12.26
N ASP A 452 -11.17 29.25 11.16
CA ASP A 452 -11.72 29.93 9.98
C ASP A 452 -11.81 29.03 8.74
N ALA A 453 -11.39 27.77 8.86
CA ALA A 453 -11.49 26.71 7.84
C ALA A 453 -11.87 25.36 8.48
N VAL A 454 -12.41 24.45 7.67
CA VAL A 454 -12.67 23.05 8.07
C VAL A 454 -11.37 22.26 7.91
N ASP A 455 -10.59 22.18 8.98
CA ASP A 455 -9.28 21.54 9.00
C ASP A 455 -8.88 21.12 10.43
N ALA A 456 -7.87 20.27 10.54
CA ALA A 456 -7.21 19.96 11.81
C ALA A 456 -6.04 20.94 12.03
N PHE A 457 -6.05 21.68 13.13
CA PHE A 457 -5.04 22.66 13.49
C PHE A 457 -4.15 22.11 14.61
N VAL A 458 -2.84 22.14 14.36
CA VAL A 458 -1.81 21.80 15.35
C VAL A 458 -0.80 22.94 15.38
N GLU A 459 -0.56 23.49 16.55
CA GLU A 459 0.45 24.54 16.77
C GLU A 459 1.19 24.33 18.09
N SER A 460 2.32 25.02 18.28
CA SER A 460 3.01 25.06 19.56
C SER A 460 3.51 26.45 19.92
N PHE A 461 3.70 26.71 21.21
CA PHE A 461 4.32 27.94 21.69
C PHE A 461 5.16 27.67 22.95
N ASP A 462 6.10 28.59 23.21
CA ASP A 462 7.06 28.45 24.30
C ASP A 462 6.74 29.38 25.47
N ILE A 463 6.96 28.86 26.68
CA ILE A 463 6.88 29.53 27.97
C ILE A 463 8.31 29.58 28.54
N PRO A 464 9.05 30.68 28.34
CA PRO A 464 10.40 30.83 28.88
C PRO A 464 10.37 31.10 30.40
N SER A 465 11.33 30.55 31.13
CA SER A 465 11.48 30.75 32.59
C SER A 465 12.96 30.83 33.02
N ASN A 466 13.23 30.97 34.32
CA ASN A 466 14.57 30.80 34.93
C ASN A 466 14.76 29.41 35.56
N ASP A 467 13.82 28.51 35.34
CA ASP A 467 14.00 27.10 35.63
C ASP A 467 15.07 26.52 34.71
N VAL A 468 16.05 25.80 35.24
CA VAL A 468 17.24 25.44 34.43
C VAL A 468 17.00 24.19 33.60
N ASP A 469 16.16 23.28 34.09
CA ASP A 469 15.84 21.99 33.51
C ASP A 469 14.63 22.04 32.57
N GLU A 470 13.67 22.93 32.82
CA GLU A 470 12.40 23.03 32.09
C GLU A 470 12.25 24.31 31.24
N ASN A 471 13.35 25.00 30.89
CA ASN A 471 13.28 26.26 30.12
C ASN A 471 13.72 26.13 28.64
N PRO A 472 12.85 26.50 27.67
CA PRO A 472 11.44 26.85 27.84
C PRO A 472 10.53 25.61 27.94
N VAL A 473 9.37 25.76 28.58
CA VAL A 473 8.28 24.77 28.47
C VAL A 473 7.56 25.01 27.15
N THR A 474 7.51 24.00 26.28
CA THR A 474 6.75 24.06 25.02
C THR A 474 5.40 23.38 25.19
N MET A 475 4.32 24.11 24.91
CA MET A 475 2.95 23.59 24.89
C MET A 475 2.53 23.30 23.46
N VAL A 476 1.80 22.20 23.24
CA VAL A 476 1.19 21.86 21.95
C VAL A 476 -0.32 22.13 22.03
N LEU A 477 -0.89 22.63 20.94
CA LEU A 477 -2.29 23.01 20.80
C LEU A 477 -2.93 22.18 19.71
N HIS A 478 -4.07 21.55 20.01
CA HIS A 478 -4.82 20.74 19.06
C HIS A 478 -6.29 21.18 18.98
N GLY A 479 -6.79 21.45 17.78
CA GLY A 479 -8.20 21.77 17.57
C GLY A 479 -8.68 21.45 16.16
N ASN A 480 -9.93 21.02 16.02
CA ASN A 480 -10.53 20.76 14.71
C ASN A 480 -11.55 21.85 14.40
N GLY A 481 -11.35 22.55 13.28
CA GLY A 481 -12.38 23.37 12.69
C GLY A 481 -13.41 22.47 12.01
N ILE A 482 -14.65 22.50 12.47
CA ILE A 482 -15.76 21.83 11.80
C ILE A 482 -16.67 22.85 11.13
N GLY A 483 -17.28 22.46 10.00
CA GLY A 483 -18.26 23.31 9.32
C GLY A 483 -19.45 23.62 10.24
N THR A 484 -20.16 24.71 9.97
CA THR A 484 -21.47 24.92 10.57
C THR A 484 -22.38 23.74 10.23
N PRO A 485 -23.12 23.15 11.20
CA PRO A 485 -24.05 22.08 10.90
C PRO A 485 -25.00 22.49 9.78
N ALA A 486 -24.93 21.82 8.65
CA ALA A 486 -25.74 22.06 7.47
C ALA A 486 -26.23 20.71 6.91
N PRO A 487 -27.52 20.61 6.56
CA PRO A 487 -28.03 19.47 5.80
C PRO A 487 -27.49 19.52 4.37
N ASP A 488 -27.22 18.36 3.77
CA ASP A 488 -26.78 18.20 2.38
C ASP A 488 -27.55 17.04 1.74
N ILE A 489 -28.39 17.34 0.75
CA ILE A 489 -29.23 16.37 0.03
C ILE A 489 -28.49 15.78 -1.16
N THR A 490 -28.38 14.45 -1.20
CA THR A 490 -27.84 13.75 -2.37
C THR A 490 -28.81 12.69 -2.87
N LEU A 491 -29.03 12.65 -4.18
CA LEU A 491 -29.79 11.59 -4.85
C LEU A 491 -28.83 10.66 -5.60
N ASP A 492 -29.12 9.36 -5.60
CA ASP A 492 -28.37 8.37 -6.37
C ASP A 492 -28.47 8.58 -7.89
N VAL A 493 -29.61 9.13 -8.35
CA VAL A 493 -29.84 9.52 -9.74
C VAL A 493 -30.59 10.85 -9.84
N LEU A 494 -30.13 11.72 -10.74
CA LEU A 494 -30.85 12.94 -11.14
C LEU A 494 -31.61 12.79 -12.46
N GLN A 495 -31.35 11.72 -13.21
CA GLN A 495 -32.00 11.42 -14.49
C GLN A 495 -32.42 9.95 -14.51
N ILE A 496 -33.69 9.67 -14.81
CA ILE A 496 -34.22 8.30 -14.88
C ILE A 496 -34.60 7.96 -16.33
N PRO A 497 -33.73 7.28 -17.09
CA PRO A 497 -34.06 6.78 -18.43
C PRO A 497 -34.75 5.41 -18.33
N PHE A 498 -36.05 5.37 -18.59
CA PHE A 498 -36.84 4.13 -18.63
C PHE A 498 -36.65 3.32 -19.92
N GLY A 499 -35.96 3.88 -20.93
CA GLY A 499 -35.76 3.22 -22.21
C GLY A 499 -37.06 3.04 -22.99
N SER A 500 -37.12 1.97 -23.80
CA SER A 500 -38.29 1.62 -24.61
C SER A 500 -39.19 0.65 -23.85
N VAL A 501 -40.43 1.04 -23.59
CA VAL A 501 -41.42 0.23 -22.86
C VAL A 501 -42.64 0.03 -23.74
N THR A 502 -43.05 -1.22 -23.95
CA THR A 502 -44.22 -1.56 -24.75
C THR A 502 -45.48 -0.91 -24.17
N GLU A 503 -46.33 -0.34 -25.04
CA GLU A 503 -47.60 0.24 -24.63
C GLU A 503 -48.42 -0.71 -23.75
N ASN A 504 -49.14 -0.17 -22.78
CA ASN A 504 -49.92 -0.92 -21.78
C ASN A 504 -49.09 -1.83 -20.84
N THR A 505 -47.76 -1.69 -20.83
CA THR A 505 -46.87 -2.30 -19.82
C THR A 505 -46.22 -1.22 -18.95
N THR A 506 -45.55 -1.62 -17.87
CA THR A 506 -44.96 -0.68 -16.90
C THR A 506 -43.55 -1.07 -16.52
N VAL A 507 -42.69 -0.07 -16.28
CA VAL A 507 -41.37 -0.25 -15.66
C VAL A 507 -41.26 0.71 -14.47
N ASP A 508 -40.69 0.20 -13.37
CA ASP A 508 -40.49 0.94 -12.13
C ASP A 508 -38.99 1.15 -11.88
N GLN A 509 -38.61 2.31 -11.36
CA GLN A 509 -37.25 2.66 -10.96
C GLN A 509 -37.26 3.24 -9.56
N VAL A 510 -36.26 2.90 -8.75
CA VAL A 510 -36.11 3.39 -7.38
C VAL A 510 -35.10 4.52 -7.37
N VAL A 511 -35.40 5.59 -6.64
CA VAL A 511 -34.49 6.69 -6.33
C VAL A 511 -34.25 6.71 -4.84
N THR A 512 -32.99 6.84 -4.44
CA THR A 512 -32.56 6.92 -3.05
C THR A 512 -32.14 8.36 -2.75
N VAL A 513 -32.77 8.95 -1.74
CA VAL A 513 -32.42 10.28 -1.22
C VAL A 513 -31.65 10.08 0.08
N THR A 514 -30.46 10.66 0.18
CA THR A 514 -29.55 10.53 1.32
C THR A 514 -29.21 11.90 1.89
N ASN A 515 -29.11 11.99 3.22
CA ASN A 515 -28.50 13.14 3.88
C ASN A 515 -26.99 12.91 4.04
N ASN A 516 -26.18 13.57 3.22
CA ASN A 516 -24.72 13.55 3.33
C ASN A 516 -24.17 14.66 4.23
N GLY A 517 -25.05 15.54 4.71
CA GLY A 517 -24.69 16.64 5.59
C GLY A 517 -24.49 16.19 7.04
N ASN A 518 -24.13 17.15 7.88
CA ASN A 518 -23.88 16.94 9.31
C ASN A 518 -24.98 17.55 10.20
N ALA A 519 -26.08 18.01 9.61
CA ALA A 519 -27.32 18.38 10.30
C ALA A 519 -28.53 17.64 9.71
N ASP A 520 -29.65 17.65 10.42
CA ASP A 520 -30.89 16.99 9.99
C ASP A 520 -31.45 17.60 8.69
N LEU A 521 -31.57 16.76 7.66
CA LEU A 521 -32.19 17.10 6.37
C LEU A 521 -33.70 16.88 6.48
N VAL A 522 -34.47 17.96 6.40
CA VAL A 522 -35.93 17.96 6.43
C VAL A 522 -36.45 18.01 5.01
N LEU A 523 -37.09 16.94 4.57
CA LEU A 523 -37.68 16.83 3.23
C LEU A 523 -39.11 17.40 3.22
N GLY A 524 -39.43 18.14 2.15
CA GLY A 524 -40.78 18.59 1.85
C GLY A 524 -41.65 17.45 1.30
N THR A 525 -42.76 17.81 0.65
CA THR A 525 -43.57 16.83 -0.08
C THR A 525 -43.06 16.71 -1.52
N VAL A 526 -42.62 15.52 -1.92
CA VAL A 526 -42.08 15.23 -3.25
C VAL A 526 -43.12 15.55 -4.31
N GLY A 527 -42.69 16.24 -5.36
CA GLY A 527 -43.52 16.65 -6.48
C GLY A 527 -44.63 17.64 -6.14
N ALA A 528 -44.63 18.27 -4.96
CA ALA A 528 -45.71 19.18 -4.57
C ALA A 528 -45.80 20.44 -5.46
N SER A 529 -44.66 20.94 -5.94
CA SER A 529 -44.58 22.10 -6.83
C SER A 529 -44.47 21.71 -8.30
N ASP A 530 -43.81 20.59 -8.59
CA ASP A 530 -43.65 20.01 -9.93
C ASP A 530 -44.05 18.52 -9.88
N THR A 531 -45.31 18.22 -10.20
CA THR A 531 -45.85 16.85 -10.17
C THR A 531 -45.60 16.14 -11.50
N LEU A 532 -45.19 14.87 -11.46
CA LEU A 532 -45.18 14.02 -12.64
C LEU A 532 -46.56 13.92 -13.30
N ALA A 533 -46.59 14.12 -14.62
CA ALA A 533 -47.73 13.88 -15.48
C ALA A 533 -47.69 12.45 -16.05
N ALA A 534 -48.87 11.92 -16.35
CA ALA A 534 -48.99 10.65 -17.08
C ALA A 534 -48.21 10.74 -18.41
N PRO A 535 -47.46 9.71 -18.81
CA PRO A 535 -47.49 8.33 -18.30
C PRO A 535 -46.57 8.03 -17.10
N TYR A 536 -45.97 9.04 -16.47
CA TYR A 536 -45.17 8.86 -15.25
C TYR A 536 -46.02 8.96 -13.98
N SER A 537 -45.59 8.28 -12.92
CA SER A 537 -46.21 8.39 -11.58
C SER A 537 -45.24 7.98 -10.47
N ILE A 538 -45.38 8.55 -9.28
CA ILE A 538 -44.71 8.06 -8.07
C ILE A 538 -45.65 7.07 -7.39
N ILE A 539 -45.24 5.81 -7.33
CA ILE A 539 -46.09 4.72 -6.80
C ILE A 539 -45.77 4.36 -5.35
N ASN A 540 -44.59 4.77 -4.86
CA ASN A 540 -44.19 4.65 -3.48
C ASN A 540 -43.31 5.84 -3.10
N ASP A 541 -43.59 6.47 -1.97
CA ASP A 541 -42.86 7.64 -1.47
C ASP A 541 -42.65 7.48 0.03
N ASN A 542 -41.43 7.06 0.40
CA ASN A 542 -40.99 7.00 1.80
C ASN A 542 -40.16 8.23 2.19
N CYS A 543 -40.13 9.28 1.37
CA CYS A 543 -39.28 10.45 1.54
C CYS A 543 -40.06 11.71 1.95
N SER A 544 -41.29 11.88 1.48
CA SER A 544 -42.10 13.05 1.83
C SER A 544 -42.24 13.24 3.34
N ALA A 545 -42.02 14.49 3.78
CA ALA A 545 -42.13 14.92 5.17
C ALA A 545 -41.24 14.16 6.17
N GLN A 546 -40.19 13.49 5.70
CA GLN A 546 -39.21 12.85 6.57
C GLN A 546 -38.14 13.84 7.05
N THR A 547 -37.60 13.57 8.23
CA THR A 547 -36.36 14.16 8.71
C THR A 547 -35.29 13.07 8.71
N LEU A 548 -34.31 13.21 7.83
CA LEU A 548 -33.19 12.31 7.72
C LEU A 548 -32.06 12.84 8.59
N THR A 549 -31.68 12.10 9.63
CA THR A 549 -30.45 12.38 10.39
C THR A 549 -29.24 12.20 9.47
N PRO A 550 -28.05 12.78 9.79
CA PRO A 550 -26.83 12.56 9.02
C PRO A 550 -26.64 11.08 8.65
N THR A 551 -26.30 10.79 7.39
CA THR A 551 -26.15 9.45 6.78
C THR A 551 -27.43 8.63 6.57
N ALA A 552 -28.59 9.08 7.08
CA ALA A 552 -29.85 8.38 6.84
C ALA A 552 -30.34 8.60 5.40
N ASN A 553 -31.15 7.65 4.91
CA ASN A 553 -31.74 7.71 3.57
C ASN A 553 -33.22 7.30 3.59
N CYS A 554 -33.91 7.66 2.51
CA CYS A 554 -35.24 7.20 2.18
C CYS A 554 -35.30 6.86 0.68
N THR A 555 -36.37 6.19 0.26
CA THR A 555 -36.55 5.79 -1.14
C THR A 555 -37.92 6.19 -1.67
N LEU A 556 -37.95 6.49 -2.97
CA LEU A 556 -39.17 6.66 -3.74
C LEU A 556 -39.12 5.81 -5.00
N THR A 557 -40.26 5.38 -5.52
CA THR A 557 -40.36 4.54 -6.72
C THR A 557 -41.18 5.25 -7.79
N VAL A 558 -40.53 5.51 -8.92
CA VAL A 558 -41.10 6.16 -10.09
C VAL A 558 -41.45 5.11 -11.14
N ARG A 559 -42.66 5.17 -11.67
CA ARG A 559 -43.19 4.28 -12.70
C ARG A 559 -43.35 5.01 -14.02
N PHE A 560 -43.00 4.35 -15.11
CA PHE A 560 -43.37 4.73 -16.47
C PHE A 560 -44.37 3.70 -17.04
N ALA A 561 -45.55 4.17 -17.46
CA ALA A 561 -46.67 3.36 -17.95
C ALA A 561 -47.25 3.93 -19.26
N PRO A 562 -46.54 3.83 -20.40
CA PRO A 562 -46.99 4.43 -21.65
C PRO A 562 -48.28 3.77 -22.17
N LEU A 563 -49.27 4.59 -22.52
CA LEU A 563 -50.53 4.14 -23.15
C LEU A 563 -50.53 4.29 -24.68
N GLY A 564 -49.43 4.78 -25.24
CA GLY A 564 -49.28 4.96 -26.68
C GLY A 564 -47.81 5.15 -27.06
N ILE A 565 -47.56 5.07 -28.36
CA ILE A 565 -46.23 5.12 -28.94
C ILE A 565 -45.72 6.58 -28.95
N GLY A 566 -44.46 6.78 -28.56
CA GLY A 566 -43.82 8.09 -28.61
C GLY A 566 -42.84 8.32 -27.47
N SER A 567 -42.04 9.39 -27.57
CA SER A 567 -41.12 9.79 -26.51
C SER A 567 -41.84 10.69 -25.50
N PHE A 568 -41.63 10.40 -24.22
CA PHE A 568 -42.14 11.14 -23.08
C PHE A 568 -40.94 11.65 -22.27
N ASN A 569 -41.07 12.88 -21.77
CA ASN A 569 -40.11 13.52 -20.88
C ASN A 569 -40.88 14.35 -19.86
N ASP A 570 -40.39 14.36 -18.63
CA ASP A 570 -40.99 15.13 -17.55
C ASP A 570 -39.96 15.35 -16.42
N SER A 571 -40.34 16.07 -15.37
CA SER A 571 -39.54 16.24 -14.16
C SER A 571 -40.40 16.23 -12.90
N PHE A 572 -39.75 16.07 -11.75
CA PHE A 572 -40.35 16.35 -10.46
C PHE A 572 -39.31 16.84 -9.46
N ASP A 573 -39.78 17.62 -8.49
CA ASP A 573 -38.91 18.21 -7.45
C ASP A 573 -38.93 17.40 -6.15
N VAL A 574 -37.78 17.40 -5.47
CA VAL A 574 -37.58 16.93 -4.10
C VAL A 574 -37.17 18.14 -3.24
N PRO A 575 -38.14 18.81 -2.57
CA PRO A 575 -37.84 19.97 -1.72
C PRO A 575 -37.17 19.55 -0.41
N SER A 576 -36.30 20.41 0.13
CA SER A 576 -35.56 20.17 1.37
C SER A 576 -35.33 21.44 2.19
N ASN A 577 -34.58 21.36 3.30
CA ASN A 577 -34.01 22.51 4.01
C ASN A 577 -32.50 22.68 3.74
N ASP A 578 -31.99 22.01 2.70
CA ASP A 578 -30.64 22.21 2.19
C ASP A 578 -30.45 23.69 1.77
N PRO A 579 -29.44 24.40 2.29
CA PRO A 579 -29.26 25.82 2.05
C PRO A 579 -28.86 26.17 0.61
N ASP A 580 -28.22 25.26 -0.13
CA ASP A 580 -27.72 25.48 -1.48
C ASP A 580 -28.37 24.58 -2.54
N GLU A 581 -29.01 23.47 -2.15
CA GLU A 581 -29.67 22.52 -3.04
C GLU A 581 -31.15 22.29 -2.69
N ASN A 582 -31.97 23.34 -2.84
CA ASN A 582 -33.42 23.26 -2.58
C ASN A 582 -34.29 24.02 -3.61
N PRO A 583 -35.19 23.34 -4.34
CA PRO A 583 -35.37 21.87 -4.41
C PRO A 583 -34.36 21.19 -5.35
N VAL A 584 -34.20 19.87 -5.23
CA VAL A 584 -33.51 19.06 -6.24
C VAL A 584 -34.52 18.58 -7.30
N THR A 585 -34.27 18.87 -8.58
CA THR A 585 -35.12 18.42 -9.70
C THR A 585 -34.59 17.12 -10.31
N VAL A 586 -35.46 16.12 -10.47
CA VAL A 586 -35.17 14.83 -11.13
C VAL A 586 -35.90 14.78 -12.46
N ASN A 587 -35.17 14.55 -13.57
CA ASN A 587 -35.80 14.40 -14.89
C ASN A 587 -36.06 12.92 -15.19
N VAL A 588 -37.17 12.64 -15.85
CA VAL A 588 -37.55 11.31 -16.31
C VAL A 588 -37.70 11.31 -17.83
N SER A 589 -37.30 10.21 -18.47
CA SER A 589 -37.46 10.04 -19.92
C SER A 589 -37.74 8.59 -20.27
N GLY A 590 -38.53 8.36 -21.31
CA GLY A 590 -38.95 7.03 -21.72
C GLY A 590 -39.64 7.09 -23.08
N THR A 591 -39.67 5.96 -23.79
CA THR A 591 -40.37 5.84 -25.07
C THR A 591 -41.41 4.73 -24.98
N GLY A 592 -42.66 5.05 -25.25
CA GLY A 592 -43.69 4.06 -25.52
C GLY A 592 -43.41 3.41 -26.88
N ALA A 593 -43.30 2.08 -26.90
CA ALA A 593 -43.13 1.31 -28.12
C ALA A 593 -44.40 0.52 -28.47
N ALA A 594 -44.58 0.22 -29.75
CA ALA A 594 -45.69 -0.61 -30.21
C ALA A 594 -45.60 -2.01 -29.60
N THR A 595 -46.75 -2.66 -29.43
CA THR A 595 -46.77 -4.11 -29.16
C THR A 595 -46.11 -4.85 -30.33
N PRO A 596 -45.06 -5.67 -30.09
CA PRO A 596 -44.46 -6.47 -31.16
C PRO A 596 -45.48 -7.40 -31.81
N VAL A 597 -45.57 -7.39 -33.13
CA VAL A 597 -46.44 -8.28 -33.93
C VAL A 597 -45.60 -9.08 -34.93
N ALA A 598 -45.94 -10.35 -35.14
CA ALA A 598 -45.35 -11.19 -36.18
C ALA A 598 -46.05 -10.88 -37.52
N ASP A 599 -45.30 -10.92 -38.63
CA ASP A 599 -45.80 -10.61 -39.98
C ASP A 599 -45.08 -11.53 -40.98
N ILE A 600 -45.82 -12.40 -41.67
CA ILE A 600 -45.32 -13.44 -42.58
C ILE A 600 -45.35 -12.95 -44.03
N ALA A 601 -44.18 -12.94 -44.67
CA ALA A 601 -44.08 -12.80 -46.11
C ALA A 601 -43.64 -14.12 -46.75
N VAL A 602 -44.38 -14.60 -47.76
CA VAL A 602 -44.04 -15.82 -48.50
C VAL A 602 -43.74 -15.47 -49.96
N SER A 603 -42.56 -15.87 -50.42
CA SER A 603 -42.11 -15.68 -51.80
C SER A 603 -41.57 -16.98 -52.40
N ASP A 604 -41.47 -17.08 -53.72
CA ASP A 604 -40.89 -18.24 -54.40
C ASP A 604 -39.85 -17.87 -55.48
N SER A 605 -39.18 -18.88 -56.04
CA SER A 605 -38.11 -18.71 -57.02
C SER A 605 -38.57 -18.37 -58.44
N VAL A 606 -39.87 -18.24 -58.68
CA VAL A 606 -40.48 -17.95 -59.98
C VAL A 606 -41.07 -16.54 -59.99
N THR A 607 -40.94 -15.82 -61.10
CA THR A 607 -41.51 -14.46 -61.19
C THR A 607 -42.95 -14.51 -61.69
N PRO A 608 -43.90 -13.78 -61.06
CA PRO A 608 -43.73 -12.91 -59.87
C PRO A 608 -43.59 -13.71 -58.57
N ALA A 609 -42.56 -13.41 -57.76
CA ALA A 609 -42.19 -14.22 -56.59
C ALA A 609 -43.20 -14.21 -55.43
N ASP A 610 -44.05 -13.18 -55.34
CA ASP A 610 -44.96 -12.98 -54.20
C ASP A 610 -46.44 -13.20 -54.60
N ASP A 611 -46.69 -13.96 -55.68
CA ASP A 611 -48.06 -14.19 -56.17
C ASP A 611 -48.74 -15.44 -55.58
N HIS A 612 -48.03 -16.18 -54.73
CA HIS A 612 -48.46 -17.43 -54.11
C HIS A 612 -48.82 -18.53 -55.14
N ILE A 613 -48.19 -18.49 -56.31
CA ILE A 613 -48.39 -19.45 -57.40
C ILE A 613 -47.02 -19.93 -57.89
N ILE A 614 -46.77 -21.23 -57.74
CA ILE A 614 -45.54 -21.88 -58.20
C ILE A 614 -45.83 -22.68 -59.47
N PRO A 615 -45.58 -22.13 -60.67
CA PRO A 615 -45.64 -22.90 -61.90
C PRO A 615 -44.33 -23.65 -62.14
N PHE A 616 -44.44 -24.93 -62.47
CA PHE A 616 -43.36 -25.74 -62.99
C PHE A 616 -43.40 -25.74 -64.51
N ALA A 617 -42.23 -25.76 -65.15
CA ALA A 617 -42.12 -25.96 -66.58
C ALA A 617 -42.69 -27.34 -66.98
N ASP A 618 -43.04 -27.50 -68.26
CA ASP A 618 -43.43 -28.79 -68.79
C ASP A 618 -42.25 -29.77 -68.69
N LEU A 619 -42.44 -30.89 -67.99
CA LEU A 619 -41.40 -31.91 -67.76
C LEU A 619 -41.80 -33.24 -68.38
N THR A 620 -40.87 -33.95 -69.00
CA THR A 620 -41.12 -35.30 -69.48
C THR A 620 -41.35 -36.27 -68.32
N VAL A 621 -42.22 -37.26 -68.50
CA VAL A 621 -42.51 -38.28 -67.49
C VAL A 621 -41.20 -38.94 -67.03
N GLY A 622 -40.94 -38.92 -65.71
CA GLY A 622 -39.71 -39.44 -65.09
C GLY A 622 -38.61 -38.40 -64.83
N VAL A 623 -38.78 -37.15 -65.25
CA VAL A 623 -37.90 -36.01 -64.91
C VAL A 623 -38.55 -35.17 -63.81
N SER A 624 -37.77 -34.67 -62.86
CA SER A 624 -38.27 -33.80 -61.77
C SER A 624 -37.73 -32.38 -61.85
N GLY A 625 -38.55 -31.40 -61.49
CA GLY A 625 -38.18 -30.00 -61.31
C GLY A 625 -38.42 -29.56 -59.86
N GLU A 626 -37.70 -28.54 -59.42
CA GLU A 626 -37.74 -28.04 -58.05
C GLU A 626 -37.91 -26.51 -58.06
N GLN A 627 -38.70 -25.98 -57.14
CA GLN A 627 -38.86 -24.54 -56.88
C GLN A 627 -38.74 -24.28 -55.38
N THR A 628 -38.06 -23.21 -55.00
CA THR A 628 -37.82 -22.85 -53.60
C THR A 628 -38.83 -21.81 -53.15
N VAL A 629 -39.41 -22.03 -51.97
CA VAL A 629 -40.26 -21.08 -51.25
C VAL A 629 -39.46 -20.51 -50.09
N THR A 630 -39.49 -19.20 -49.93
CA THR A 630 -38.87 -18.45 -48.84
C THR A 630 -39.95 -17.84 -47.96
N ILE A 631 -39.85 -18.07 -46.65
CA ILE A 631 -40.70 -17.43 -45.65
C ILE A 631 -39.82 -16.43 -44.89
N GLU A 632 -40.23 -15.16 -44.85
CA GLU A 632 -39.56 -14.09 -44.13
C GLU A 632 -40.48 -13.52 -43.04
N ASN A 633 -39.90 -13.16 -41.90
CA ASN A 633 -40.60 -12.42 -40.86
C ASN A 633 -40.37 -10.91 -41.03
N LEU A 634 -41.34 -10.20 -41.58
CA LEU A 634 -41.30 -8.73 -41.72
C LEU A 634 -41.75 -8.01 -40.43
N GLY A 635 -42.20 -8.77 -39.43
CA GLY A 635 -42.74 -8.29 -38.18
C GLY A 635 -41.68 -7.88 -37.17
N SER A 636 -42.15 -7.41 -36.01
CA SER A 636 -41.33 -7.04 -34.85
C SER A 636 -41.37 -8.06 -33.71
N ALA A 637 -42.27 -9.04 -33.76
CA ALA A 637 -42.27 -10.22 -32.89
C ALA A 637 -41.75 -11.46 -33.62
N ASP A 638 -41.38 -12.49 -32.86
CA ASP A 638 -41.01 -13.79 -33.41
C ASP A 638 -42.19 -14.44 -34.16
N LEU A 639 -41.95 -14.82 -35.42
CA LEU A 639 -42.89 -15.53 -36.28
C LEU A 639 -42.72 -17.04 -36.08
N VAL A 640 -43.72 -17.69 -35.52
CA VAL A 640 -43.74 -19.13 -35.26
C VAL A 640 -44.48 -19.82 -36.40
N ILE A 641 -43.78 -20.64 -37.17
CA ILE A 641 -44.34 -21.45 -38.26
C ILE A 641 -44.78 -22.81 -37.72
N GLY A 642 -46.00 -23.23 -38.04
CA GLY A 642 -46.50 -24.57 -37.72
C GLY A 642 -45.91 -25.65 -38.64
N GLN A 643 -46.51 -26.83 -38.67
CA GLN A 643 -46.09 -27.87 -39.62
C GLN A 643 -46.67 -27.53 -41.01
N ILE A 644 -45.81 -27.30 -42.00
CA ILE A 644 -46.24 -26.97 -43.37
C ILE A 644 -46.97 -28.17 -43.99
N ALA A 645 -48.03 -27.86 -44.75
CA ALA A 645 -48.87 -28.80 -45.45
C ALA A 645 -49.54 -29.83 -44.50
N GLN A 646 -49.70 -29.49 -43.21
CA GLN A 646 -50.29 -30.38 -42.22
C GLN A 646 -51.79 -30.57 -42.45
N ASN A 647 -52.54 -29.50 -42.76
CA ASN A 647 -53.97 -29.60 -43.02
C ASN A 647 -54.27 -29.77 -44.51
N ASN A 648 -53.38 -29.30 -45.39
CA ASN A 648 -53.47 -29.41 -46.83
C ASN A 648 -52.17 -29.99 -47.43
N PRO A 649 -51.94 -31.31 -47.34
CA PRO A 649 -50.74 -31.96 -47.87
C PRO A 649 -50.76 -32.04 -49.41
N LEU A 650 -49.61 -31.78 -50.04
CA LEU A 650 -49.44 -31.98 -51.48
C LEU A 650 -49.63 -33.45 -51.86
N ALA A 651 -50.41 -33.68 -52.92
CA ALA A 651 -50.57 -34.96 -53.58
C ALA A 651 -49.50 -35.17 -54.66
N ALA A 652 -49.11 -36.44 -54.88
CA ALA A 652 -48.26 -36.80 -56.00
C ALA A 652 -48.88 -36.32 -57.32
N PRO A 653 -48.11 -35.74 -58.25
CA PRO A 653 -46.64 -35.78 -58.35
C PRO A 653 -45.87 -34.66 -57.63
N PHE A 654 -46.52 -33.84 -56.80
CA PHE A 654 -45.83 -32.81 -56.01
C PHE A 654 -45.36 -33.36 -54.65
N THR A 655 -44.21 -32.90 -54.17
CA THR A 655 -43.66 -33.26 -52.85
C THR A 655 -42.90 -32.09 -52.23
N ILE A 656 -42.86 -32.02 -50.90
CA ILE A 656 -42.02 -31.07 -50.16
C ILE A 656 -40.71 -31.75 -49.79
N ILE A 657 -39.59 -31.08 -50.02
CA ILE A 657 -38.24 -31.49 -49.64
C ILE A 657 -37.51 -30.31 -48.98
N ASN A 658 -36.41 -30.59 -48.30
CA ASN A 658 -35.53 -29.56 -47.70
C ASN A 658 -36.29 -28.54 -46.83
N ASP A 659 -37.30 -29.01 -46.08
CA ASP A 659 -38.13 -28.16 -45.23
C ASP A 659 -37.35 -27.71 -44.00
N ASN A 660 -36.85 -26.47 -44.06
CA ASN A 660 -36.18 -25.80 -42.95
C ASN A 660 -37.10 -24.78 -42.27
N CYS A 661 -38.41 -24.84 -42.51
CA CYS A 661 -39.39 -23.87 -42.04
C CYS A 661 -40.39 -24.46 -41.04
N SER A 662 -40.82 -25.71 -41.23
CA SER A 662 -41.80 -26.33 -40.34
C SER A 662 -41.35 -26.30 -38.89
N THR A 663 -42.25 -25.91 -37.99
CA THR A 663 -42.05 -25.83 -36.53
C THR A 663 -40.95 -24.86 -36.08
N GLN A 664 -40.45 -23.99 -36.96
CA GLN A 664 -39.42 -23.01 -36.62
C GLN A 664 -40.00 -21.73 -36.04
N THR A 665 -39.20 -21.05 -35.21
CA THR A 665 -39.43 -19.66 -34.79
C THR A 665 -38.44 -18.77 -35.54
N ILE A 666 -38.96 -17.86 -36.35
CA ILE A 666 -38.21 -16.96 -37.20
C ILE A 666 -38.18 -15.60 -36.51
N ALA A 667 -37.01 -15.16 -36.08
CA ALA A 667 -36.83 -13.83 -35.50
C ALA A 667 -37.16 -12.72 -36.52
N PRO A 668 -37.50 -11.49 -36.07
CA PRO A 668 -37.68 -10.34 -36.95
C PRO A 668 -36.55 -10.19 -37.99
N SER A 669 -36.92 -9.96 -39.26
CA SER A 669 -36.00 -9.86 -40.41
C SER A 669 -35.19 -11.12 -40.73
N ALA A 670 -35.49 -12.26 -40.12
CA ALA A 670 -34.92 -13.55 -40.50
C ALA A 670 -35.84 -14.28 -41.50
N SER A 671 -35.30 -15.29 -42.18
CA SER A 671 -36.04 -16.10 -43.15
C SER A 671 -35.68 -17.58 -43.06
N CYS A 672 -36.55 -18.43 -43.57
CA CYS A 672 -36.30 -19.85 -43.80
C CYS A 672 -36.77 -20.25 -45.21
N THR A 673 -36.38 -21.43 -45.68
CA THR A 673 -36.80 -21.93 -47.00
C THR A 673 -37.25 -23.39 -46.95
N PHE A 674 -38.16 -23.75 -47.84
CA PHE A 674 -38.44 -25.14 -48.21
C PHE A 674 -38.53 -25.27 -49.74
N THR A 675 -38.46 -26.48 -50.26
CA THR A 675 -38.50 -26.72 -51.71
C THR A 675 -39.70 -27.59 -52.08
N VAL A 676 -40.45 -27.17 -53.10
CA VAL A 676 -41.47 -27.99 -53.74
C VAL A 676 -40.87 -28.67 -54.96
N ARG A 677 -41.03 -29.99 -55.06
CA ARG A 677 -40.60 -30.80 -56.21
C ARG A 677 -41.81 -31.30 -56.97
N PHE A 678 -41.79 -31.14 -58.29
CA PHE A 678 -42.74 -31.73 -59.24
C PHE A 678 -42.06 -32.84 -60.04
N ALA A 679 -42.61 -34.06 -60.01
CA ALA A 679 -42.07 -35.22 -60.74
C ALA A 679 -43.20 -35.97 -61.47
N PRO A 680 -43.64 -35.50 -62.66
CA PRO A 680 -44.80 -36.04 -63.34
C PRO A 680 -44.65 -37.53 -63.68
N ILE A 681 -45.69 -38.30 -63.34
CA ILE A 681 -45.79 -39.74 -63.60
C ILE A 681 -46.68 -40.08 -64.81
N ALA A 682 -47.37 -39.09 -65.35
CA ALA A 682 -48.23 -39.20 -66.53
C ALA A 682 -48.14 -37.93 -67.37
N ALA A 683 -48.44 -38.05 -68.67
CA ALA A 683 -48.41 -36.93 -69.60
C ALA A 683 -49.73 -36.13 -69.54
N GLU A 684 -49.92 -35.38 -68.46
CA GLU A 684 -51.11 -34.55 -68.20
C GLU A 684 -50.77 -33.32 -67.34
N ALA A 685 -51.73 -32.40 -67.18
CA ALA A 685 -51.58 -31.25 -66.30
C ALA A 685 -51.94 -31.61 -64.84
N PHE A 686 -51.11 -31.18 -63.90
CA PHE A 686 -51.30 -31.33 -62.47
C PHE A 686 -51.40 -29.96 -61.80
N SER A 687 -52.28 -29.86 -60.82
CA SER A 687 -52.43 -28.67 -59.97
C SER A 687 -52.79 -29.10 -58.56
N ASP A 688 -52.22 -28.44 -57.57
CA ASP A 688 -52.51 -28.66 -56.15
C ASP A 688 -52.24 -27.39 -55.33
N SER A 689 -52.36 -27.46 -54.01
CA SER A 689 -52.04 -26.37 -53.08
C SER A 689 -51.53 -26.89 -51.74
N LEU A 690 -50.82 -26.04 -50.98
CA LEU A 690 -50.35 -26.35 -49.63
C LEU A 690 -50.61 -25.19 -48.66
N ASP A 691 -50.78 -25.49 -47.38
CA ASP A 691 -50.95 -24.50 -46.30
C ASP A 691 -49.67 -24.29 -45.47
N ILE A 692 -49.43 -23.04 -45.07
CA ILE A 692 -48.33 -22.60 -44.20
C ILE A 692 -48.96 -21.94 -42.96
N PRO A 693 -49.19 -22.69 -41.86
CA PRO A 693 -49.71 -22.13 -40.62
C PRO A 693 -48.65 -21.30 -39.89
N SER A 694 -49.06 -20.19 -39.24
CA SER A 694 -48.16 -19.30 -38.48
C SER A 694 -48.84 -18.71 -37.21
N ASN A 695 -48.14 -17.88 -36.43
CA ASN A 695 -48.73 -17.02 -35.39
C ASN A 695 -48.96 -15.58 -35.87
N ASP A 696 -48.89 -15.36 -37.18
CA ASP A 696 -49.28 -14.10 -37.79
C ASP A 696 -50.78 -13.84 -37.47
N PRO A 697 -51.12 -12.69 -36.85
CA PRO A 697 -52.48 -12.41 -36.42
C PRO A 697 -53.48 -12.17 -37.56
N ASP A 698 -53.02 -11.79 -38.75
CA ASP A 698 -53.86 -11.46 -39.91
C ASP A 698 -53.63 -12.33 -41.15
N GLU A 699 -52.51 -13.06 -41.24
CA GLU A 699 -52.13 -13.89 -42.39
C GLU A 699 -51.84 -15.35 -42.02
N ASN A 700 -52.78 -16.00 -41.31
CA ASN A 700 -52.65 -17.42 -40.90
C ASN A 700 -53.88 -18.28 -41.26
N PRO A 701 -53.73 -19.37 -42.05
CA PRO A 701 -52.52 -19.82 -42.76
C PRO A 701 -52.36 -19.16 -44.14
N VAL A 702 -51.12 -19.05 -44.63
CA VAL A 702 -50.84 -18.70 -46.03
C VAL A 702 -51.04 -19.93 -46.92
N THR A 703 -51.68 -19.79 -48.09
CA THR A 703 -51.90 -20.89 -49.05
C THR A 703 -51.13 -20.65 -50.34
N ILE A 704 -50.35 -21.63 -50.79
CA ILE A 704 -49.58 -21.57 -52.04
C ILE A 704 -50.15 -22.57 -53.05
N ASN A 705 -50.39 -22.13 -54.28
CA ASN A 705 -50.85 -22.99 -55.38
C ASN A 705 -49.66 -23.50 -56.20
N VAL A 706 -49.68 -24.76 -56.60
CA VAL A 706 -48.64 -25.38 -57.43
C VAL A 706 -49.26 -25.94 -58.71
N SER A 707 -48.56 -25.82 -59.84
CA SER A 707 -49.04 -26.38 -61.12
C SER A 707 -47.89 -26.82 -62.03
N GLY A 708 -48.10 -27.82 -62.86
CA GLY A 708 -47.09 -28.30 -63.83
C GLY A 708 -47.66 -29.33 -64.80
N THR A 709 -47.04 -29.49 -65.97
CA THR A 709 -47.48 -30.45 -67.00
C THR A 709 -46.45 -31.54 -67.22
N GLY A 710 -46.91 -32.80 -67.28
CA GLY A 710 -46.12 -33.93 -67.76
C GLY A 710 -46.19 -34.07 -69.29
N LEU A 711 -45.06 -34.33 -69.95
CA LEU A 711 -44.96 -34.63 -71.38
C LEU A 711 -44.57 -36.09 -71.63
N SER A 712 -45.04 -36.68 -72.73
CA SER A 712 -44.61 -38.02 -73.18
C SER A 712 -43.18 -37.99 -73.75
N ALA A 713 -42.39 -39.04 -73.51
CA ALA A 713 -41.09 -39.21 -74.17
C ALA A 713 -41.25 -39.45 -75.68
N ALA A 714 -40.43 -38.80 -76.52
CA ALA A 714 -40.43 -38.98 -77.97
C ALA A 714 -39.72 -40.28 -78.40
N THR A 715 -40.21 -40.95 -79.45
CA THR A 715 -39.59 -42.12 -80.09
C THR A 715 -38.70 -41.70 -81.27
N ASN A 716 -37.43 -42.13 -81.30
CA ASN A 716 -36.49 -41.91 -82.42
C ASN A 716 -36.84 -42.79 -83.65
N ASN A 717 -36.84 -42.22 -84.85
CA ASN A 717 -37.10 -42.88 -86.13
C ASN A 717 -35.81 -42.98 -86.96
N PRO A 718 -35.43 -44.16 -87.46
CA PRO A 718 -34.17 -44.32 -88.18
C PRO A 718 -34.16 -43.53 -89.52
N PRO A 719 -32.97 -43.12 -90.00
CA PRO A 719 -32.83 -42.31 -91.20
C PRO A 719 -33.24 -43.05 -92.47
N SER A 720 -33.54 -42.33 -93.55
CA SER A 720 -33.78 -42.96 -94.85
C SER A 720 -32.49 -43.53 -95.46
N ALA A 721 -32.60 -44.67 -96.15
CA ALA A 721 -31.48 -45.29 -96.86
C ALA A 721 -30.79 -44.35 -97.86
N PRO A 722 -29.44 -44.26 -97.90
CA PRO A 722 -28.72 -43.59 -98.98
C PRO A 722 -29.02 -44.21 -100.34
N GLN A 723 -28.98 -43.42 -101.42
CA GLN A 723 -29.18 -43.95 -102.78
C GLN A 723 -27.86 -43.96 -103.56
N LEU A 724 -27.38 -45.14 -103.94
CA LEU A 724 -26.13 -45.29 -104.68
C LEU A 724 -26.26 -44.75 -106.11
N LEU A 725 -25.25 -44.00 -106.59
CA LEU A 725 -25.23 -43.37 -107.91
C LEU A 725 -24.23 -44.03 -108.87
N SER A 726 -22.94 -44.01 -108.54
CA SER A 726 -21.85 -44.52 -109.39
C SER A 726 -20.81 -45.28 -108.57
N PRO A 727 -20.23 -46.39 -109.04
CA PRO A 727 -20.49 -47.07 -110.32
C PRO A 727 -21.94 -47.56 -110.47
N ALA A 728 -22.41 -47.66 -111.71
CA ALA A 728 -23.74 -48.22 -111.99
C ALA A 728 -23.78 -49.71 -111.62
N ASN A 729 -24.94 -50.22 -111.23
CA ASN A 729 -25.07 -51.63 -110.86
C ASN A 729 -24.73 -52.54 -112.05
N GLY A 730 -23.80 -53.47 -111.88
CA GLY A 730 -23.26 -54.35 -112.91
C GLY A 730 -22.24 -53.71 -113.86
N GLN A 731 -21.75 -52.51 -113.57
CA GLN A 731 -20.79 -51.82 -114.45
C GLN A 731 -19.49 -52.63 -114.61
N GLN A 732 -19.08 -52.85 -115.86
CA GLN A 732 -17.85 -53.57 -116.23
C GLN A 732 -16.73 -52.60 -116.56
N GLY A 733 -15.47 -53.03 -116.41
CA GLY A 733 -14.30 -52.24 -116.81
C GLY A 733 -14.01 -51.04 -115.91
N VAL A 734 -14.41 -51.09 -114.63
CA VAL A 734 -14.10 -50.02 -113.66
C VAL A 734 -12.60 -50.04 -113.32
N ALA A 735 -11.97 -48.88 -113.19
CA ALA A 735 -10.53 -48.79 -112.90
C ALA A 735 -10.14 -49.50 -111.58
N THR A 736 -8.97 -50.13 -111.53
CA THR A 736 -8.43 -50.82 -110.34
C THR A 736 -7.74 -49.87 -109.36
N THR A 737 -7.18 -48.76 -109.88
CA THR A 737 -6.33 -47.83 -109.11
C THR A 737 -7.12 -46.84 -108.25
N LEU A 738 -8.22 -46.28 -108.78
CA LEU A 738 -9.07 -45.36 -108.04
C LEU A 738 -10.51 -45.40 -108.56
N VAL A 739 -11.43 -45.80 -107.69
CA VAL A 739 -12.88 -45.84 -107.93
C VAL A 739 -13.54 -44.82 -107.03
N THR A 740 -14.25 -43.86 -107.63
CA THR A 740 -15.09 -42.91 -106.88
C THR A 740 -16.51 -43.46 -106.80
N LEU A 741 -16.92 -43.77 -105.58
CA LEU A 741 -18.23 -44.30 -105.20
C LEU A 741 -19.09 -43.11 -104.75
N THR A 742 -20.12 -42.76 -105.51
CA THR A 742 -20.99 -41.60 -105.20
C THR A 742 -22.39 -42.07 -104.84
N TYR A 743 -23.02 -41.37 -103.90
CA TYR A 743 -24.36 -41.66 -103.41
C TYR A 743 -25.11 -40.37 -103.07
N LEU A 744 -26.44 -40.40 -103.11
CA LEU A 744 -27.28 -39.37 -102.49
C LEU A 744 -27.44 -39.70 -101.02
N LYS A 745 -27.25 -38.68 -100.19
CA LYS A 745 -27.44 -38.70 -98.74
C LYS A 745 -28.91 -38.96 -98.42
N GLY A 746 -29.15 -39.78 -97.41
CA GLY A 746 -30.48 -39.94 -96.81
C GLY A 746 -30.91 -38.68 -96.06
N THR A 747 -32.19 -38.60 -95.71
CA THR A 747 -32.77 -37.62 -94.77
C THR A 747 -33.20 -38.32 -93.49
N ASP A 748 -33.08 -37.61 -92.38
CA ASP A 748 -33.58 -38.09 -91.10
C ASP A 748 -34.98 -37.51 -90.82
N PRO A 749 -35.99 -38.33 -90.47
CA PRO A 749 -37.34 -37.84 -90.14
C PRO A 749 -37.37 -36.90 -88.92
N ASP A 750 -36.45 -37.09 -87.99
CA ASP A 750 -36.32 -36.32 -86.74
C ASP A 750 -35.29 -35.18 -86.88
N ALA A 751 -34.75 -35.02 -88.09
CA ALA A 751 -33.76 -34.01 -88.50
C ALA A 751 -32.40 -34.13 -87.76
N ASP A 752 -32.07 -35.34 -87.30
CA ASP A 752 -30.77 -35.61 -86.70
C ASP A 752 -29.61 -35.52 -87.74
N PRO A 753 -28.40 -35.12 -87.31
CA PRO A 753 -27.25 -35.04 -88.20
C PRO A 753 -26.77 -36.41 -88.66
N LEU A 754 -26.80 -36.68 -89.97
CA LEU A 754 -26.40 -38.00 -90.50
C LEU A 754 -24.91 -38.15 -90.80
N THR A 755 -24.38 -39.29 -90.39
CA THR A 755 -23.07 -39.79 -90.79
C THR A 755 -23.21 -40.97 -91.75
N TYR A 756 -22.17 -41.25 -92.55
CA TYR A 756 -22.23 -42.29 -93.58
C TYR A 756 -21.00 -43.18 -93.55
N GLU A 757 -21.20 -44.49 -93.67
CA GLU A 757 -20.14 -45.49 -93.76
C GLU A 757 -20.26 -46.32 -95.04
N LEU A 758 -19.13 -46.56 -95.71
CA LEU A 758 -19.06 -47.40 -96.91
C LEU A 758 -18.77 -48.85 -96.51
N TYR A 759 -19.47 -49.79 -97.11
CA TYR A 759 -19.17 -51.22 -97.09
C TYR A 759 -18.83 -51.66 -98.51
N LEU A 760 -17.66 -52.25 -98.74
CA LEU A 760 -17.17 -52.67 -100.06
C LEU A 760 -16.35 -53.96 -99.93
N CYS A 761 -16.79 -55.03 -100.58
CA CYS A 761 -16.13 -56.34 -100.55
C CYS A 761 -16.58 -57.22 -101.73
N THR A 762 -16.15 -58.48 -101.78
CA THR A 762 -16.55 -59.44 -102.83
C THR A 762 -17.78 -60.29 -102.45
N ASP A 763 -18.35 -60.10 -101.26
CA ASP A 763 -19.59 -60.76 -100.81
C ASP A 763 -20.83 -60.02 -101.31
N SER A 764 -21.87 -60.74 -101.71
CA SER A 764 -23.10 -60.15 -102.25
C SER A 764 -23.95 -59.37 -101.24
N ASP A 765 -23.70 -59.50 -99.93
CA ASP A 765 -24.32 -58.70 -98.86
C ASP A 765 -23.26 -57.92 -98.05
N PRO A 766 -22.75 -56.79 -98.59
CA PRO A 766 -21.62 -56.08 -98.00
C PRO A 766 -21.95 -55.42 -96.65
N PHE A 767 -23.20 -55.05 -96.38
CA PHE A 767 -23.55 -54.37 -95.12
C PHE A 767 -23.49 -55.31 -93.91
N ASN A 768 -24.03 -56.52 -94.04
CA ASN A 768 -24.08 -57.48 -92.93
C ASN A 768 -22.83 -58.36 -92.83
N ASN A 769 -22.21 -58.70 -93.97
CA ASN A 769 -21.14 -59.71 -94.02
C ASN A 769 -19.73 -59.12 -94.15
N CYS A 770 -19.60 -57.82 -94.34
CA CYS A 770 -18.32 -57.16 -94.51
C CYS A 770 -18.11 -56.07 -93.45
N GLN A 771 -16.85 -55.79 -93.16
CA GLN A 771 -16.51 -54.64 -92.33
C GLN A 771 -16.58 -53.36 -93.17
N PRO A 772 -16.84 -52.19 -92.56
CA PRO A 772 -16.75 -50.92 -93.24
C PRO A 772 -15.41 -50.77 -93.98
N TYR A 773 -15.47 -50.31 -95.22
CA TYR A 773 -14.32 -50.13 -96.08
C TYR A 773 -13.42 -49.03 -95.53
N VAL A 774 -12.21 -49.42 -95.12
CA VAL A 774 -11.15 -48.51 -94.74
C VAL A 774 -10.10 -48.52 -95.84
N ASN A 775 -9.77 -47.33 -96.39
CA ASN A 775 -8.83 -47.22 -97.50
C ASN A 775 -7.42 -47.69 -97.05
N PRO A 776 -6.76 -48.66 -97.72
CA PRO A 776 -5.56 -49.32 -97.18
C PRO A 776 -4.26 -48.49 -97.07
N THR A 777 -4.28 -47.16 -97.21
CA THR A 777 -3.06 -46.32 -97.12
C THR A 777 -3.27 -45.06 -96.28
N ALA A 778 -3.42 -45.24 -94.96
CA ALA A 778 -3.17 -44.18 -93.99
C ALA A 778 -2.80 -44.77 -92.61
N ALA A 779 -1.83 -45.69 -92.56
CA ALA A 779 -1.14 -46.01 -91.31
C ALA A 779 0.08 -45.09 -91.16
N VAL A 780 -0.11 -43.95 -90.48
CA VAL A 780 1.00 -43.17 -89.91
C VAL A 780 0.88 -43.17 -88.39
N VAL A 781 2.04 -43.38 -87.79
CA VAL A 781 2.33 -43.74 -86.40
C VAL A 781 2.14 -42.57 -85.41
N ALA A 782 1.37 -42.84 -84.35
CA ALA A 782 1.31 -42.37 -82.93
C ALA A 782 1.96 -41.03 -82.48
N PRO A 783 1.41 -40.42 -81.39
CA PRO A 783 1.93 -40.78 -80.06
C PRO A 783 0.89 -41.02 -78.95
N LYS A 784 1.40 -41.69 -77.90
CA LYS A 784 0.76 -42.29 -76.74
C LYS A 784 0.44 -41.31 -75.58
N ILE A 785 -0.78 -41.44 -74.98
CA ILE A 785 -1.12 -41.75 -73.55
C ILE A 785 -0.64 -40.78 -72.42
N PRO A 786 -1.37 -40.50 -71.29
CA PRO A 786 -2.82 -40.41 -70.99
C PRO A 786 -3.24 -39.24 -70.03
N ALA A 787 -4.56 -39.10 -69.84
CA ALA A 787 -5.33 -38.81 -68.60
C ALA A 787 -4.88 -37.77 -67.54
N GLY A 788 -5.84 -36.94 -67.12
CA GLY A 788 -5.95 -36.44 -65.73
C GLY A 788 -6.41 -34.99 -65.62
N PRO A 789 -7.49 -34.67 -64.86
CA PRO A 789 -8.35 -33.52 -65.15
C PRO A 789 -8.01 -32.23 -64.39
N GLY A 790 -8.42 -31.11 -64.99
CA GLY A 790 -9.39 -30.20 -64.35
C GLY A 790 -8.85 -29.13 -63.40
N ASN A 791 -8.50 -27.99 -64.00
CA ASN A 791 -8.82 -26.60 -63.62
C ASN A 791 -9.70 -26.40 -62.37
N GLY A 792 -9.55 -25.35 -61.56
CA GLY A 792 -8.77 -24.14 -61.72
C GLY A 792 -8.97 -23.20 -60.53
N THR A 793 -7.85 -22.61 -60.11
CA THR A 793 -7.65 -21.24 -59.61
C THR A 793 -8.87 -20.39 -59.21
N MET A 794 -8.92 -20.03 -57.92
CA MET A 794 -9.55 -18.81 -57.40
C MET A 794 -8.48 -17.97 -56.69
N MET A 795 -8.12 -16.83 -57.26
CA MET A 795 -7.32 -15.76 -56.63
C MET A 795 -8.32 -14.73 -56.08
N LEU A 796 -8.31 -14.50 -54.76
CA LEU A 796 -8.90 -13.31 -54.14
C LEU A 796 -7.80 -12.56 -53.40
N PHE A 797 -7.55 -11.32 -53.82
CA PHE A 797 -6.73 -10.37 -53.09
C PHE A 797 -7.58 -9.72 -52.00
N ALA A 798 -7.08 -9.79 -50.77
CA ALA A 798 -7.49 -8.96 -49.66
C ALA A 798 -6.82 -7.58 -49.77
N PHE A 799 -7.53 -6.52 -49.41
CA PHE A 799 -6.98 -5.42 -48.61
C PHE A 799 -8.09 -4.73 -47.84
N THR A 800 -7.94 -4.74 -46.53
CA THR A 800 -8.65 -3.96 -45.52
C THR A 800 -8.07 -2.55 -45.45
N LEU A 801 -8.89 -1.54 -45.16
CA LEU A 801 -8.55 -0.49 -44.18
C LEU A 801 -9.81 0.27 -43.76
N THR A 802 -9.96 0.43 -42.45
CA THR A 802 -11.04 1.10 -41.73
C THR A 802 -10.68 2.55 -41.37
N VAL A 803 -11.72 3.33 -41.01
CA VAL A 803 -11.82 4.34 -39.93
C VAL A 803 -12.23 5.77 -40.34
N LEU A 804 -13.52 6.05 -40.00
CA LEU A 804 -14.14 7.22 -39.33
C LEU A 804 -13.96 8.66 -39.84
N GLY A 805 -15.09 9.39 -39.88
CA GLY A 805 -15.11 10.86 -39.79
C GLY A 805 -16.39 11.52 -40.31
N ALA A 806 -17.28 11.93 -39.40
CA ALA A 806 -18.64 12.44 -39.58
C ALA A 806 -18.86 13.72 -40.43
N ALA A 807 -20.12 13.86 -40.90
CA ALA A 807 -21.01 15.02 -40.71
C ALA A 807 -21.54 15.82 -41.95
N HIS A 808 -22.88 15.81 -42.03
CA HIS A 808 -23.81 16.91 -42.38
C HIS A 808 -24.09 17.38 -43.83
N PHE A 809 -25.36 17.12 -44.22
CA PHE A 809 -26.37 18.05 -44.77
C PHE A 809 -26.37 18.45 -46.27
N LEU A 810 -27.58 18.40 -46.85
CA LEU A 810 -28.08 18.93 -48.15
C LEU A 810 -27.68 18.07 -49.39
N GLN A 811 -28.53 17.72 -50.36
CA GLN A 811 -29.70 18.39 -50.92
C GLN A 811 -30.46 17.43 -51.87
N ARG A 812 -31.79 17.55 -51.95
CA ARG A 812 -32.65 16.99 -53.01
C ARG A 812 -32.32 17.61 -54.39
N ARG A 813 -32.30 16.82 -55.47
CA ARG A 813 -33.16 16.97 -56.70
C ARG A 813 -32.70 16.10 -57.90
N LYS A 814 -33.66 15.31 -58.39
CA LYS A 814 -34.09 15.02 -59.79
C LYS A 814 -33.04 15.01 -60.93
N GLY A 815 -33.03 13.92 -61.69
CA GLY A 815 -32.55 13.86 -63.09
C GLY A 815 -32.96 12.57 -63.79
N LEU A 816 -33.90 12.69 -64.74
CA LEU A 816 -34.39 11.67 -65.67
C LEU A 816 -33.44 11.57 -66.88
N ALA A 817 -33.20 10.38 -67.46
CA ALA A 817 -33.24 10.08 -68.91
C ALA A 817 -32.32 8.92 -69.39
N VAL A 818 -32.98 7.86 -69.91
CA VAL A 818 -32.82 7.16 -71.20
C VAL A 818 -31.42 6.95 -71.82
N GLY A 819 -31.13 5.69 -72.21
CA GLY A 819 -30.14 5.35 -73.23
C GLY A 819 -30.04 3.86 -73.56
N MET A 820 -30.84 3.38 -74.51
CA MET A 820 -30.84 2.04 -75.12
C MET A 820 -29.86 2.01 -76.31
N LEU A 821 -29.00 1.00 -76.46
CA LEU A 821 -28.38 0.67 -77.75
C LEU A 821 -27.78 -0.75 -77.82
N LEU A 822 -28.30 -1.52 -78.78
CA LEU A 822 -27.81 -2.79 -79.34
C LEU A 822 -26.58 -2.59 -80.23
N THR A 823 -25.69 -3.58 -80.30
CA THR A 823 -24.94 -3.93 -81.54
C THR A 823 -24.49 -5.39 -81.55
N ALA A 824 -24.80 -6.09 -82.65
CA ALA A 824 -24.24 -7.37 -83.07
C ALA A 824 -23.35 -7.17 -84.32
N GLY A 825 -22.36 -8.05 -84.52
CA GLY A 825 -21.51 -8.15 -85.72
C GLY A 825 -20.47 -9.26 -85.58
N VAL A 826 -20.69 -10.46 -86.11
CA VAL A 826 -20.25 -11.02 -87.42
C VAL A 826 -18.73 -11.25 -87.54
N LEU A 827 -18.35 -12.50 -87.83
CA LEU A 827 -17.12 -12.85 -88.56
C LEU A 827 -17.35 -14.15 -89.38
N LEU A 828 -17.15 -14.03 -90.70
CA LEU A 828 -17.16 -15.08 -91.73
C LEU A 828 -15.74 -15.27 -92.29
N VAL A 829 -15.31 -16.51 -92.51
CA VAL A 829 -14.21 -16.95 -93.40
C VAL A 829 -14.48 -18.45 -93.69
N SER A 830 -14.33 -19.09 -94.86
CA SER A 830 -14.20 -18.79 -96.29
C SER A 830 -14.15 -20.16 -97.00
N CYS A 831 -14.69 -20.27 -98.21
CA CYS A 831 -14.89 -21.49 -99.01
C CYS A 831 -13.66 -22.01 -99.79
N SER A 832 -13.73 -23.28 -100.21
CA SER A 832 -13.30 -23.78 -101.54
C SER A 832 -14.09 -25.09 -101.83
N GLY A 833 -14.76 -25.35 -102.94
CA GLY A 833 -14.72 -24.78 -104.28
C GLY A 833 -14.69 -25.88 -105.35
N GLY A 834 -15.65 -26.80 -105.33
CA GLY A 834 -15.92 -27.79 -106.39
C GLY A 834 -17.42 -28.07 -106.39
N ASN A 835 -18.05 -28.14 -107.57
CA ASN A 835 -19.50 -28.40 -107.74
C ASN A 835 -19.87 -29.78 -107.16
N HIS A 836 -20.04 -29.85 -105.84
CA HIS A 836 -20.72 -30.94 -105.16
C HIS A 836 -22.18 -30.53 -105.01
N ASP A 837 -23.08 -31.33 -105.57
CA ASP A 837 -24.45 -31.35 -105.09
C ASP A 837 -24.38 -31.61 -103.57
N PRO A 838 -24.84 -30.69 -102.70
CA PRO A 838 -24.71 -30.81 -101.25
C PRO A 838 -25.41 -32.06 -100.70
N ASN A 839 -26.36 -32.60 -101.48
CA ASN A 839 -27.09 -33.82 -101.18
C ASN A 839 -26.35 -35.09 -101.61
N GLN A 840 -25.15 -34.99 -102.20
CA GLN A 840 -24.33 -36.14 -102.58
C GLN A 840 -23.13 -36.32 -101.66
N GLY A 841 -22.88 -37.57 -101.28
CA GLY A 841 -21.65 -38.01 -100.66
C GLY A 841 -20.79 -38.81 -101.65
N SER A 842 -19.50 -38.90 -101.36
CA SER A 842 -18.58 -39.70 -102.16
C SER A 842 -17.52 -40.36 -101.29
N PHE A 843 -17.21 -41.62 -101.59
CA PHE A 843 -16.07 -42.35 -101.07
C PHE A 843 -15.11 -42.69 -102.21
N THR A 844 -13.83 -42.85 -101.90
CA THR A 844 -12.82 -43.31 -102.87
C THR A 844 -12.25 -44.64 -102.41
N ALA A 845 -12.42 -45.68 -103.24
CA ALA A 845 -11.77 -46.96 -103.07
C ALA A 845 -10.57 -47.06 -104.01
N SER A 846 -9.45 -47.61 -103.52
CA SER A 846 -8.22 -47.77 -104.28
C SER A 846 -7.64 -49.17 -104.13
N ASN A 847 -6.76 -49.57 -105.05
CA ASN A 847 -6.07 -50.86 -105.05
C ASN A 847 -7.01 -52.09 -105.10
N LEU A 848 -8.05 -52.04 -105.93
CA LEU A 848 -8.96 -53.17 -106.14
C LEU A 848 -8.33 -54.19 -107.09
N ALA A 849 -8.55 -55.49 -106.85
CA ALA A 849 -8.01 -56.54 -107.70
C ALA A 849 -8.62 -56.47 -109.11
N PRO A 850 -7.84 -56.70 -110.20
CA PRO A 850 -8.36 -56.75 -111.58
C PRO A 850 -9.31 -57.95 -111.77
N ASP A 851 -10.20 -57.86 -112.77
CA ASP A 851 -11.21 -58.88 -113.13
C ASP A 851 -12.05 -59.39 -111.94
N THR A 852 -12.29 -58.54 -110.94
CA THR A 852 -12.96 -58.91 -109.69
C THR A 852 -14.26 -58.12 -109.53
N THR A 853 -15.34 -58.83 -109.20
CA THR A 853 -16.63 -58.21 -108.89
C THR A 853 -16.69 -57.81 -107.42
N TYR A 854 -16.87 -56.52 -107.16
CA TYR A 854 -17.09 -55.97 -105.83
C TYR A 854 -18.54 -55.52 -105.67
N TYR A 855 -19.11 -55.81 -104.50
CA TYR A 855 -20.41 -55.33 -104.04
C TYR A 855 -20.21 -54.24 -102.99
N TRP A 856 -21.08 -53.24 -103.00
CA TRP A 856 -21.02 -52.12 -102.08
C TRP A 856 -22.38 -51.60 -101.66
N SER A 857 -22.42 -51.10 -100.43
CA SER A 857 -23.55 -50.43 -99.79
C SER A 857 -23.02 -49.26 -98.95
N VAL A 858 -23.83 -48.23 -98.74
CA VAL A 858 -23.54 -47.11 -97.84
C VAL A 858 -24.63 -47.05 -96.79
N ALA A 859 -24.26 -47.04 -95.51
CA ALA A 859 -25.22 -46.89 -94.41
C ALA A 859 -25.25 -45.46 -93.89
N ALA A 860 -26.46 -44.95 -93.64
CA ALA A 860 -26.68 -43.70 -92.91
C ALA A 860 -26.91 -44.02 -91.43
N ASP A 861 -26.28 -43.26 -90.53
CA ASP A 861 -26.40 -43.39 -89.07
C ASP A 861 -26.71 -42.01 -88.46
N ASP A 862 -27.75 -41.95 -87.62
CA ASP A 862 -28.23 -40.76 -86.93
C ASP A 862 -27.50 -40.45 -85.61
N GLY A 863 -26.64 -41.36 -85.12
CA GLY A 863 -25.93 -41.23 -83.85
C GLY A 863 -26.81 -41.42 -82.61
N ASN A 864 -28.11 -41.66 -82.77
CA ASN A 864 -29.13 -41.87 -81.75
C ASN A 864 -29.73 -43.30 -81.81
N GLY A 865 -29.07 -44.21 -82.54
CA GLY A 865 -29.38 -45.64 -82.59
C GLY A 865 -30.18 -46.09 -83.81
N GLY A 866 -30.46 -45.19 -84.77
CA GLY A 866 -31.06 -45.49 -86.05
C GLY A 866 -30.01 -45.59 -87.16
N GLN A 867 -29.88 -46.77 -87.76
CA GLN A 867 -28.98 -47.00 -88.90
C GLN A 867 -29.72 -47.67 -90.05
N THR A 868 -29.60 -47.11 -91.26
CA THR A 868 -30.27 -47.63 -92.45
C THR A 868 -29.30 -47.79 -93.62
N PRO A 869 -29.07 -49.02 -94.12
CA PRO A 869 -28.21 -49.27 -95.27
C PRO A 869 -28.89 -48.92 -96.59
N SER A 870 -28.10 -48.52 -97.58
CA SER A 870 -28.53 -48.46 -98.98
C SER A 870 -28.77 -49.85 -99.54
N ASP A 871 -29.48 -49.90 -100.69
CA ASP A 871 -29.41 -51.07 -101.56
C ASP A 871 -27.96 -51.41 -101.92
N THR A 872 -27.70 -52.69 -102.18
CA THR A 872 -26.39 -53.16 -102.64
C THR A 872 -26.26 -53.02 -104.15
N ARG A 873 -25.15 -52.42 -104.61
CA ARG A 873 -24.74 -52.44 -106.01
C ARG A 873 -23.44 -53.21 -106.19
N HIS A 874 -23.18 -53.68 -107.41
CA HIS A 874 -21.89 -54.29 -107.75
C HIS A 874 -21.27 -53.71 -109.01
N PHE A 875 -19.96 -53.86 -109.15
CA PHE A 875 -19.21 -53.54 -110.36
C PHE A 875 -18.02 -54.49 -110.50
N THR A 876 -17.53 -54.67 -111.73
CA THR A 876 -16.37 -55.52 -112.03
C THR A 876 -15.23 -54.65 -112.55
N THR A 877 -14.05 -54.80 -111.96
CA THR A 877 -12.84 -54.09 -112.37
C THR A 877 -12.31 -54.59 -113.73
N GLY A 878 -11.69 -53.71 -114.51
CA GLY A 878 -11.08 -54.06 -115.82
C GLY A 878 -9.75 -54.81 -115.70
N ASN A 879 -9.35 -55.50 -116.76
CA ASN A 879 -8.10 -56.26 -116.83
C ASN A 879 -6.90 -55.31 -117.03
N GLU A 880 -5.83 -55.41 -116.24
CA GLU A 880 -4.64 -54.53 -116.30
C GLU A 880 -3.70 -54.84 -117.50
N ALA A 881 -4.28 -54.99 -118.69
CA ALA A 881 -3.57 -55.08 -119.96
C ALA A 881 -4.43 -54.56 -121.14
N GLU A 882 -4.85 -53.28 -121.08
CA GLU A 882 -4.90 -52.32 -122.21
C GLU A 882 -5.09 -50.88 -121.71
#